data_AF-A0A7S3PBM3-F1
#
_entry.id   AF-A0A7S3PBM3-F1
#
_cell.length_a   1.000
_cell.length_b   1.000
_cell.length_c   1.000
_cell.angle_alpha   90.00
_cell.angle_beta   90.00
_cell.angle_gamma   90.00
#
_symmetry.space_group_name_H-M   'P 1'
#
loop_
_entity.id
_entity.type
_entity.pdbx_description
1 polymer ?
#
loop_
_entity_poly.entity_id
_entity_poly.type
_entity_poly.pdbx_seq_one_letter_code
_entity_poly.pdbx_strand_id
1 'polypeptide(L)'
;MIHPMTWPAKTRCFFENGWLNMVGGCCGSTPPHIKAIREMAAQYKPRKLPDVGRPKMWLSGLEDLKVEDLHNHLGLPFLNVGERCNIAGSIKFKKLMMAGDYGTAMDIAKQQVEDGANVIDINVDDGLLDGLAAMQKFVKIAVTEPEVSKAPFMLDASKFDIVMAGLKWCQGKPIINSISLKVGEEEFIRHATLLRKHGAAVVVMAFDEQGQAATEEEKVRICKRSYDVLVNKVRFPPEDIIFDPNVLTIGTGMEEHANYGVDFINACKRIKEECPYVKISGGISNLSFGFRGVTKVRESIHSVFLHHAIIDAGMDVGIVNAKEMIAYDELEDDMKELCENLVYNKKESATEDMLDRTSYEREVIDCRKKGLPPPRKPRGQLPQLPRLQFDYDKIEPKPATEPPLPVSDAARNHVPNPYVNSRLTHEKIQAIREKSTLSAEKRTNIDYAQPLETYPESFPYYVRGRDSLREYITKLFTTQIAIYDGAMGTMIQNYAKRNKLDEEEYRGERFKNWKCNVKGNNDMLSITQPQIIQDIYRQYLEEGGSNLIGTNTFSSTTIAMADYEMEAYAYELNYEGARLAREVCDEVTAKDPTKPRFVVGAMGPTNRTASISPSVEDPAARNVHFDELVETYFEQIVGLVDGGCDVLMVETIFDTLNAKAALYAVGEFLEFSGLDIPVFVSGTLVDQSGRTLSGQTGEAFYVSIRHAKPMCVGLNCALGAKHMVPFVERLSKAAECFVHVYSNAGLPNAMGGYDDTPEDMARENKVFFENGWLNMVGGCCGSTPPHIKAIREMSAGYKPRKLPDVGRPKMWLSGLEDLKVEDVHNHLGLPFLNVGERCNIAGSMKFKKLMMAGDYGTAMDIAKQQVEDGAHVLDINVDDGLLDGLAAMQKFVKIAVTEPEVSKVPFMLDASKFDIVMAGLKWCQGKPIVNSISLKVGEEEFIKQATLLRKHGAAVVVMAFDEQGQAATEEEKVRICKRSYDVLVNKVRFPPEDIIFDPNVLTIGTGMEEHANYGVDFIKACKRIKEECPYVKISGGISNLSFGFRGVTKIRESIHAVFLHHAITQSGMDVGIVNAKEMMAISEVEKELRKASESLVFNTSPDATEVMLDLTNKEKEAIEARKKGGGEVKKKEKSWREQSAKKRLEHALINGISEYVEKDTEEMRTDCGRPLDVIEGPLMDGMNIVGDLFGSGKMFLPQVIKSARVMKKAVA
;
A
#
# COMPACT_ATOMS: atom_id res chain seq x y z
N MET A 1 -56.61 26.57 -70.77
CA MET A 1 -57.75 25.84 -70.19
C MET A 1 -57.20 24.80 -69.22
N ILE A 2 -57.33 25.00 -67.90
CA ILE A 2 -57.50 23.92 -66.92
C ILE A 2 -58.56 24.39 -65.93
N HIS A 3 -59.48 23.48 -65.66
CA HIS A 3 -60.83 23.60 -65.13
C HIS A 3 -60.99 24.32 -63.77
N PRO A 4 -62.14 24.98 -63.53
CA PRO A 4 -62.65 25.18 -62.18
C PRO A 4 -63.12 23.84 -61.61
N MET A 5 -62.93 23.64 -60.30
CA MET A 5 -63.24 22.44 -59.50
C MET A 5 -62.11 21.40 -59.44
N THR A 6 -61.17 21.59 -58.51
CA THR A 6 -60.85 20.64 -57.43
C THR A 6 -59.74 21.25 -56.57
N TRP A 7 -60.05 21.57 -55.31
CA TRP A 7 -59.03 21.92 -54.33
C TRP A 7 -58.15 20.68 -54.05
N PRO A 8 -56.83 20.83 -53.81
CA PRO A 8 -56.00 19.70 -53.46
C PRO A 8 -56.53 19.04 -52.18
N ALA A 9 -56.66 17.71 -52.17
CA ALA A 9 -57.15 16.92 -51.04
C ALA A 9 -56.47 17.26 -49.69
N LYS A 10 -55.24 17.79 -49.73
CA LYS A 10 -54.48 18.24 -48.56
C LYS A 10 -55.13 19.40 -47.80
N THR A 11 -55.75 20.38 -48.47
CA THR A 11 -56.36 21.53 -47.78
C THR A 11 -57.60 21.13 -46.99
N ARG A 12 -58.40 20.20 -47.55
CA ARG A 12 -59.61 19.65 -46.93
C ARG A 12 -59.29 18.85 -45.66
N CYS A 13 -58.18 18.10 -45.67
CA CYS A 13 -57.67 17.34 -44.53
C CYS A 13 -57.47 18.20 -43.28
N PHE A 14 -56.98 19.44 -43.40
CA PHE A 14 -56.78 20.33 -42.25
C PHE A 14 -58.10 20.76 -41.58
N PHE A 15 -59.17 20.90 -42.36
CA PHE A 15 -60.49 21.26 -41.85
C PHE A 15 -61.25 20.04 -41.28
N GLU A 16 -61.15 18.89 -41.94
CA GLU A 16 -61.77 17.64 -41.47
C GLU A 16 -61.18 17.17 -40.12
N ASN A 17 -59.87 17.36 -39.92
CA ASN A 17 -59.23 17.05 -38.65
C ASN A 17 -59.37 18.16 -37.59
N GLY A 18 -60.02 19.28 -37.90
CA GLY A 18 -60.25 20.38 -36.96
C GLY A 18 -58.96 21.02 -36.45
N TRP A 19 -57.95 21.21 -37.29
CA TRP A 19 -56.62 21.68 -36.87
C TRP A 19 -56.44 23.21 -36.87
N LEU A 20 -57.35 23.94 -37.53
CA LEU A 20 -57.17 25.37 -37.82
C LEU A 20 -58.28 26.22 -37.17
N ASN A 21 -57.89 27.42 -36.73
CA ASN A 21 -58.81 28.50 -36.31
C ASN A 21 -58.86 29.67 -37.30
N MET A 22 -57.86 29.78 -38.19
CA MET A 22 -57.75 30.82 -39.20
C MET A 22 -57.15 30.24 -40.49
N VAL A 23 -57.68 30.66 -41.64
CA VAL A 23 -57.15 30.33 -42.97
C VAL A 23 -57.16 31.58 -43.84
N GLY A 24 -56.13 31.78 -44.66
CA GLY A 24 -56.01 32.93 -45.54
C GLY A 24 -55.10 32.64 -46.73
N GLY A 25 -55.06 33.57 -47.67
CA GLY A 25 -54.13 33.50 -48.82
C GLY A 25 -52.88 34.33 -48.58
N CYS A 26 -51.75 33.91 -49.15
CA CYS A 26 -50.49 34.67 -49.17
C CYS A 26 -50.23 35.26 -50.58
N CYS A 27 -49.01 35.78 -50.83
CA CYS A 27 -48.58 36.33 -52.10
C CYS A 27 -48.95 35.39 -53.27
N GLY A 28 -49.69 35.94 -54.26
CA GLY A 28 -50.25 35.18 -55.39
C GLY A 28 -51.70 34.71 -55.21
N SER A 29 -52.33 34.94 -54.06
CA SER A 29 -53.75 34.64 -53.85
C SER A 29 -54.64 35.73 -54.45
N THR A 30 -55.68 35.33 -55.19
CA THR A 30 -56.64 36.24 -55.82
C THR A 30 -57.94 36.29 -55.02
N PRO A 31 -58.79 37.32 -55.17
CA PRO A 31 -60.09 37.36 -54.49
C PRO A 31 -60.97 36.11 -54.72
N PRO A 32 -60.99 35.49 -55.93
CA PRO A 32 -61.62 34.18 -56.12
C PRO A 32 -61.06 33.05 -55.25
N HIS A 33 -59.74 33.00 -55.05
CA HIS A 33 -59.12 32.03 -54.13
C HIS A 33 -59.61 32.25 -52.70
N ILE A 34 -59.64 33.51 -52.22
CA ILE A 34 -60.13 33.83 -50.87
C ILE A 34 -61.62 33.50 -50.72
N LYS A 35 -62.43 33.78 -51.75
CA LYS A 35 -63.87 33.43 -51.74
C LYS A 35 -64.07 31.92 -51.62
N ALA A 36 -63.32 31.13 -52.40
CA ALA A 36 -63.40 29.67 -52.33
C ALA A 36 -62.88 29.11 -50.99
N ILE A 37 -61.83 29.70 -50.40
CA ILE A 37 -61.38 29.36 -49.03
C ILE A 37 -62.50 29.60 -48.02
N ARG A 38 -63.16 30.76 -48.09
CA ARG A 38 -64.27 31.12 -47.19
C ARG A 38 -65.45 30.16 -47.32
N GLU A 39 -65.86 29.84 -48.54
CA GLU A 39 -66.99 28.92 -48.81
C GLU A 39 -66.71 27.50 -48.31
N MET A 40 -65.47 27.04 -48.42
CA MET A 40 -65.04 25.75 -47.86
C MET A 40 -64.97 25.80 -46.32
N ALA A 41 -64.30 26.81 -45.75
CA ALA A 41 -64.11 26.92 -44.30
C ALA A 41 -65.43 27.07 -43.54
N ALA A 42 -66.46 27.68 -44.14
CA ALA A 42 -67.79 27.82 -43.57
C ALA A 42 -68.49 26.47 -43.26
N GLN A 43 -68.01 25.36 -43.83
CA GLN A 43 -68.56 24.02 -43.63
C GLN A 43 -67.98 23.30 -42.39
N TYR A 44 -66.96 23.87 -41.74
CA TYR A 44 -66.23 23.23 -40.66
C TYR A 44 -66.24 24.10 -39.40
N LYS A 45 -66.22 23.46 -38.23
CA LYS A 45 -66.11 24.17 -36.95
C LYS A 45 -64.66 24.55 -36.68
N PRO A 46 -64.39 25.70 -36.04
CA PRO A 46 -63.05 26.05 -35.58
C PRO A 46 -62.48 24.97 -34.68
N ARG A 47 -61.15 24.79 -34.72
CA ARG A 47 -60.42 23.95 -33.76
C ARG A 47 -60.79 24.34 -32.34
N LYS A 48 -61.33 23.38 -31.57
CA LYS A 48 -61.47 23.58 -30.12
C LYS A 48 -60.09 23.85 -29.53
N LEU A 49 -59.99 24.88 -28.68
CA LEU A 49 -58.79 25.09 -27.91
C LEU A 49 -58.47 23.80 -27.13
N PRO A 50 -57.21 23.32 -27.16
CA PRO A 50 -56.84 22.14 -26.40
C PRO A 50 -57.06 22.41 -24.91
N ASP A 51 -57.37 21.37 -24.15
CA ASP A 51 -57.40 21.46 -22.70
C ASP A 51 -55.99 21.79 -22.23
N VAL A 52 -55.80 23.02 -21.74
CA VAL A 52 -54.52 23.48 -21.21
C VAL A 52 -54.41 22.87 -19.82
N GLY A 53 -53.85 21.66 -19.74
CA GLY A 53 -53.56 21.00 -18.47
C GLY A 53 -52.56 21.81 -17.62
N ARG A 54 -51.84 21.14 -16.70
CA ARG A 54 -50.81 21.79 -15.88
C ARG A 54 -49.85 22.62 -16.77
N PRO A 55 -49.58 23.91 -16.45
CA PRO A 55 -48.59 24.71 -17.16
C PRO A 55 -47.24 24.00 -17.23
N LYS A 56 -46.61 24.06 -18.39
CA LYS A 56 -45.35 23.37 -18.71
C LYS A 56 -44.33 24.37 -19.22
N MET A 57 -43.06 24.20 -18.84
CA MET A 57 -41.99 25.06 -19.31
C MET A 57 -41.60 24.65 -20.74
N TRP A 58 -41.79 25.59 -21.67
CA TRP A 58 -41.33 25.48 -23.05
C TRP A 58 -40.18 26.45 -23.29
N LEU A 59 -39.07 25.92 -23.78
CA LEU A 59 -37.92 26.64 -24.28
C LEU A 59 -37.77 26.37 -25.78
N SER A 60 -37.03 27.21 -26.49
CA SER A 60 -36.71 26.91 -27.89
C SER A 60 -35.41 27.55 -28.35
N GLY A 61 -34.67 26.80 -29.14
CA GLY A 61 -33.72 27.33 -30.11
C GLY A 61 -34.40 27.37 -31.48
N LEU A 62 -33.86 26.64 -32.44
CA LEU A 62 -34.55 26.29 -33.69
C LEU A 62 -35.50 25.09 -33.53
N GLU A 63 -35.31 24.28 -32.49
CA GLU A 63 -36.18 23.17 -32.12
C GLU A 63 -36.87 23.47 -30.79
N ASP A 64 -38.07 22.93 -30.57
CA ASP A 64 -38.81 23.08 -29.32
C ASP A 64 -38.28 22.14 -28.24
N LEU A 65 -38.23 22.63 -27.00
CA LEU A 65 -37.75 21.89 -25.85
C LEU A 65 -38.77 22.01 -24.71
N LYS A 66 -39.36 20.88 -24.33
CA LYS A 66 -40.35 20.79 -23.26
C LYS A 66 -39.73 20.14 -22.03
N VAL A 67 -39.52 20.93 -20.99
CA VAL A 67 -38.71 20.54 -19.82
C VAL A 67 -39.28 19.32 -19.10
N GLU A 68 -40.61 19.22 -18.98
CA GLU A 68 -41.26 18.09 -18.28
C GLU A 68 -41.16 16.75 -18.99
N ASP A 69 -40.77 16.72 -20.27
CA ASP A 69 -40.64 15.49 -21.05
C ASP A 69 -39.18 15.01 -21.09
N LEU A 70 -38.23 15.77 -20.52
CA LEU A 70 -36.81 15.46 -20.56
C LEU A 70 -36.40 14.49 -19.48
N HIS A 71 -35.56 13.54 -19.88
CA HIS A 71 -34.76 12.75 -18.97
C HIS A 71 -33.30 12.92 -19.40
N ASN A 72 -32.39 13.08 -18.44
CA ASN A 72 -30.97 13.09 -18.74
C ASN A 72 -30.50 11.68 -19.18
N HIS A 73 -29.24 11.56 -19.57
CA HIS A 73 -28.65 10.27 -19.97
C HIS A 73 -28.63 9.21 -18.85
N LEU A 74 -28.92 9.59 -17.60
CA LEU A 74 -29.06 8.71 -16.44
C LEU A 74 -30.53 8.34 -16.15
N GLY A 75 -31.49 8.81 -16.95
CA GLY A 75 -32.91 8.54 -16.75
C GLY A 75 -33.59 9.40 -15.68
N LEU A 76 -32.95 10.46 -15.19
CA LEU A 76 -33.55 11.41 -14.23
C LEU A 76 -34.36 12.50 -14.96
N PRO A 77 -35.55 12.89 -14.47
CA PRO A 77 -36.40 13.90 -15.11
C PRO A 77 -35.83 15.32 -14.91
N PHE A 78 -34.81 15.68 -15.69
CA PHE A 78 -33.89 16.77 -15.39
C PHE A 78 -33.41 17.52 -16.64
N LEU A 79 -33.44 18.86 -16.59
CA LEU A 79 -32.92 19.74 -17.63
C LEU A 79 -31.42 19.99 -17.42
N ASN A 80 -30.62 19.59 -18.41
CA ASN A 80 -29.17 19.72 -18.37
C ASN A 80 -28.70 21.01 -19.07
N VAL A 81 -28.08 21.91 -18.31
CA VAL A 81 -27.49 23.17 -18.79
C VAL A 81 -25.97 23.05 -18.80
N GLY A 82 -25.38 23.13 -19.99
CA GLY A 82 -23.93 23.00 -20.18
C GLY A 82 -23.16 24.25 -19.75
N GLU A 83 -22.20 24.08 -18.83
CA GLU A 83 -21.46 25.18 -18.18
C GLU A 83 -20.14 25.62 -18.88
N ARG A 84 -19.72 24.96 -19.96
CA ARG A 84 -18.36 25.16 -20.55
C ARG A 84 -18.22 26.43 -21.39
N CYS A 85 -19.33 27.09 -21.74
CA CYS A 85 -19.37 28.40 -22.42
C CYS A 85 -19.45 29.58 -21.42
N ASN A 86 -18.80 29.41 -20.27
CA ASN A 86 -18.78 30.37 -19.18
C ASN A 86 -17.34 30.84 -18.90
N ILE A 87 -17.06 32.15 -19.05
CA ILE A 87 -15.70 32.71 -18.84
C ILE A 87 -15.26 32.61 -17.38
N ALA A 88 -16.17 32.65 -16.42
CA ALA A 88 -15.85 32.46 -15.01
C ALA A 88 -15.54 30.99 -14.67
N GLY A 89 -16.21 30.04 -15.35
CA GLY A 89 -16.09 28.60 -15.10
C GLY A 89 -15.07 27.85 -15.97
N SER A 90 -14.77 28.33 -17.18
CA SER A 90 -13.97 27.62 -18.18
C SER A 90 -12.74 28.43 -18.60
N ILE A 91 -11.56 28.03 -18.09
CA ILE A 91 -10.26 28.64 -18.43
C ILE A 91 -10.01 28.59 -19.94
N LYS A 92 -10.40 27.48 -20.60
CA LYS A 92 -10.24 27.30 -22.04
C LYS A 92 -11.11 28.32 -22.80
N PHE A 93 -12.39 28.42 -22.43
CA PHE A 93 -13.31 29.36 -23.05
C PHE A 93 -12.88 30.81 -22.81
N LYS A 94 -12.50 31.16 -21.58
CA LYS A 94 -11.92 32.47 -21.22
C LYS A 94 -10.74 32.84 -22.11
N LYS A 95 -9.76 31.95 -22.27
CA LYS A 95 -8.58 32.20 -23.12
C LYS A 95 -8.96 32.46 -24.58
N LEU A 96 -9.89 31.68 -25.13
CA LEU A 96 -10.34 31.83 -26.52
C LEU A 96 -11.10 33.14 -26.73
N MET A 97 -12.00 33.47 -25.81
CA MET A 97 -12.75 34.72 -25.82
C MET A 97 -11.83 35.94 -25.68
N MET A 98 -10.81 35.86 -24.82
CA MET A 98 -9.77 36.91 -24.69
C MET A 98 -8.88 37.04 -25.92
N ALA A 99 -8.61 35.94 -26.62
CA ALA A 99 -7.86 35.94 -27.87
C ALA A 99 -8.69 36.39 -29.08
N GLY A 100 -10.01 36.57 -28.92
CA GLY A 100 -10.93 36.85 -30.03
C GLY A 100 -11.14 35.66 -30.98
N ASP A 101 -10.81 34.44 -30.54
CA ASP A 101 -10.98 33.21 -31.31
C ASP A 101 -12.38 32.61 -31.09
N TYR A 102 -13.38 33.29 -31.66
CA TYR A 102 -14.78 32.87 -31.56
C TYR A 102 -15.07 31.56 -32.30
N GLY A 103 -14.24 31.16 -33.28
CA GLY A 103 -14.40 29.92 -34.02
C GLY A 103 -14.15 28.71 -33.14
N THR A 104 -12.97 28.65 -32.52
CA THR A 104 -12.63 27.56 -31.59
C THR A 104 -13.48 27.60 -30.31
N ALA A 105 -13.94 28.79 -29.91
CA ALA A 105 -14.91 28.92 -28.81
C ALA A 105 -16.27 28.29 -29.18
N MET A 106 -16.66 28.32 -30.45
CA MET A 106 -17.91 27.69 -30.93
C MET A 106 -17.83 26.16 -30.89
N ASP A 107 -16.65 25.57 -31.10
CA ASP A 107 -16.46 24.12 -30.97
C ASP A 107 -16.77 23.63 -29.55
N ILE A 108 -16.56 24.48 -28.53
CA ILE A 108 -16.94 24.17 -27.14
C ILE A 108 -18.48 24.12 -27.02
N ALA A 109 -19.21 25.01 -27.69
CA ALA A 109 -20.66 24.98 -27.72
C ALA A 109 -21.19 23.74 -28.45
N LYS A 110 -20.62 23.39 -29.62
CA LYS A 110 -20.96 22.17 -30.37
C LYS A 110 -20.76 20.92 -29.53
N GLN A 111 -19.59 20.79 -28.93
CA GLN A 111 -19.27 19.63 -28.11
C GLN A 111 -20.23 19.48 -26.91
N GLN A 112 -20.74 20.59 -26.35
CA GLN A 112 -21.73 20.51 -25.27
C GLN A 112 -23.06 19.93 -25.74
N VAL A 113 -23.52 20.29 -26.94
CA VAL A 113 -24.73 19.72 -27.52
C VAL A 113 -24.53 18.23 -27.80
N GLU A 114 -23.39 17.84 -28.37
CA GLU A 114 -23.04 16.43 -28.59
C GLU A 114 -22.95 15.63 -27.28
N ASP A 115 -22.40 16.22 -26.23
CA ASP A 115 -22.30 15.61 -24.90
C ASP A 115 -23.65 15.57 -24.16
N GLY A 116 -24.75 16.02 -24.79
CA GLY A 116 -26.11 15.90 -24.26
C GLY A 116 -26.60 17.09 -23.42
N ALA A 117 -26.02 18.29 -23.59
CA ALA A 117 -26.58 19.52 -23.03
C ALA A 117 -27.89 19.88 -23.73
N ASN A 118 -28.95 20.14 -22.96
CA ASN A 118 -30.23 20.59 -23.50
C ASN A 118 -30.26 22.11 -23.72
N VAL A 119 -29.50 22.85 -22.90
CA VAL A 119 -29.35 24.31 -22.95
C VAL A 119 -27.88 24.66 -22.81
N ILE A 120 -27.42 25.71 -23.48
CA ILE A 120 -26.03 26.19 -23.38
C ILE A 120 -25.98 27.44 -22.52
N ASP A 121 -25.21 27.40 -21.42
CA ASP A 121 -24.92 28.58 -20.58
C ASP A 121 -23.82 29.44 -21.23
N ILE A 122 -24.16 30.68 -21.56
CA ILE A 122 -23.28 31.66 -22.19
C ILE A 122 -23.02 32.78 -21.19
N ASN A 123 -21.85 32.74 -20.56
CA ASN A 123 -21.35 33.83 -19.72
C ASN A 123 -20.04 34.38 -20.28
N VAL A 124 -20.01 35.68 -20.56
CA VAL A 124 -18.85 36.37 -21.14
C VAL A 124 -18.33 37.54 -20.28
N ASP A 125 -18.78 37.65 -19.04
CA ASP A 125 -18.50 38.80 -18.18
C ASP A 125 -17.59 38.41 -17.01
N ASP A 126 -16.35 38.89 -17.02
CA ASP A 126 -15.36 38.71 -15.95
C ASP A 126 -14.68 40.03 -15.51
N GLY A 127 -15.18 41.16 -16.03
CA GLY A 127 -14.60 42.50 -15.81
C GLY A 127 -13.35 42.84 -16.63
N LEU A 128 -12.76 41.91 -17.38
CA LEU A 128 -11.54 42.11 -18.19
C LEU A 128 -11.83 42.25 -19.70
N LEU A 129 -13.03 41.88 -20.14
CA LEU A 129 -13.48 41.99 -21.53
C LEU A 129 -14.51 43.11 -21.71
N ASP A 130 -14.62 43.62 -22.94
CA ASP A 130 -15.83 44.34 -23.36
C ASP A 130 -16.96 43.31 -23.48
N GLY A 131 -17.60 43.01 -22.33
CA GLY A 131 -18.62 41.99 -22.21
C GLY A 131 -19.83 42.24 -23.12
N LEU A 132 -20.14 43.51 -23.43
CA LEU A 132 -21.23 43.86 -24.35
C LEU A 132 -20.91 43.43 -25.78
N ALA A 133 -19.70 43.76 -26.27
CA ALA A 133 -19.26 43.35 -27.59
C ALA A 133 -19.04 41.83 -27.68
N ALA A 134 -18.50 41.21 -26.62
CA ALA A 134 -18.25 39.77 -26.57
C ALA A 134 -19.56 38.96 -26.60
N MET A 135 -20.56 39.36 -25.82
CA MET A 135 -21.87 38.69 -25.75
C MET A 135 -22.57 38.77 -27.11
N GLN A 136 -22.61 39.96 -27.69
CA GLN A 136 -23.21 40.15 -29.01
C GLN A 136 -22.53 39.31 -30.08
N LYS A 137 -21.19 39.32 -30.13
CA LYS A 137 -20.44 38.57 -31.15
C LYS A 137 -20.63 37.07 -31.01
N PHE A 138 -20.48 36.52 -29.80
CA PHE A 138 -20.57 35.09 -29.59
C PHE A 138 -21.99 34.56 -29.87
N VAL A 139 -23.03 35.21 -29.30
CA VAL A 139 -24.43 34.82 -29.55
C VAL A 139 -24.76 34.93 -31.04
N LYS A 140 -24.31 35.99 -31.72
CA LYS A 140 -24.56 36.17 -33.16
C LYS A 140 -23.94 35.06 -34.01
N ILE A 141 -22.80 34.50 -33.61
CA ILE A 141 -22.20 33.35 -34.29
C ILE A 141 -22.96 32.07 -33.91
N ALA A 142 -23.28 31.89 -32.63
CA ALA A 142 -23.99 30.70 -32.13
C ALA A 142 -25.36 30.49 -32.81
N VAL A 143 -26.13 31.57 -33.03
CA VAL A 143 -27.43 31.49 -33.71
C VAL A 143 -27.33 31.14 -35.20
N THR A 144 -26.14 31.24 -35.80
CA THR A 144 -25.90 30.86 -37.21
C THR A 144 -25.34 29.46 -37.37
N GLU A 145 -24.95 28.81 -36.28
CA GLU A 145 -24.38 27.47 -36.28
C GLU A 145 -25.50 26.42 -36.11
N PRO A 146 -25.81 25.59 -37.13
CA PRO A 146 -27.00 24.73 -37.12
C PRO A 146 -27.08 23.74 -35.97
N GLU A 147 -25.95 23.21 -35.51
CA GLU A 147 -25.92 22.21 -34.41
C GLU A 147 -26.13 22.87 -33.05
N VAL A 148 -25.65 24.10 -32.88
CA VAL A 148 -25.71 24.87 -31.63
C VAL A 148 -27.05 25.58 -31.49
N SER A 149 -27.54 26.19 -32.57
CA SER A 149 -28.77 27.00 -32.59
C SER A 149 -30.05 26.19 -32.40
N LYS A 150 -30.01 24.86 -32.53
CA LYS A 150 -31.13 23.98 -32.16
C LYS A 150 -31.47 24.04 -30.68
N ALA A 151 -30.46 24.13 -29.83
CA ALA A 151 -30.63 24.22 -28.39
C ALA A 151 -30.98 25.67 -27.96
N PRO A 152 -31.82 25.85 -26.93
CA PRO A 152 -31.98 27.15 -26.27
C PRO A 152 -30.69 27.63 -25.61
N PHE A 153 -30.53 28.95 -25.47
CA PHE A 153 -29.42 29.56 -24.75
C PHE A 153 -29.85 30.06 -23.37
N MET A 154 -28.98 29.87 -22.38
CA MET A 154 -29.02 30.54 -21.09
C MET A 154 -27.99 31.67 -21.13
N LEU A 155 -28.40 32.92 -20.97
CA LEU A 155 -27.51 34.08 -21.03
C LEU A 155 -27.21 34.60 -19.62
N ASP A 156 -25.92 34.74 -19.32
CA ASP A 156 -25.43 35.16 -18.01
C ASP A 156 -24.40 36.30 -18.10
N ALA A 157 -24.60 37.32 -17.26
CA ALA A 157 -23.66 38.41 -17.04
C ALA A 157 -23.99 39.18 -15.75
N SER A 158 -22.98 39.79 -15.14
CA SER A 158 -23.15 40.60 -13.92
C SER A 158 -23.91 41.92 -14.17
N LYS A 159 -23.90 42.39 -15.43
CA LYS A 159 -24.60 43.61 -15.86
C LYS A 159 -25.77 43.25 -16.76
N PHE A 160 -26.97 43.72 -16.38
CA PHE A 160 -28.20 43.47 -17.12
C PHE A 160 -28.14 43.94 -18.59
N ASP A 161 -27.44 45.03 -18.88
CA ASP A 161 -27.29 45.53 -20.26
C ASP A 161 -26.53 44.56 -21.18
N ILE A 162 -25.60 43.76 -20.63
CA ILE A 162 -24.87 42.73 -21.38
C ILE A 162 -25.81 41.57 -21.73
N VAL A 163 -26.60 41.11 -20.76
CA VAL A 163 -27.64 40.11 -20.97
C VAL A 163 -28.62 40.57 -22.07
N MET A 164 -29.09 41.81 -21.98
CA MET A 164 -29.99 42.39 -22.99
C MET A 164 -29.35 42.50 -24.37
N ALA A 165 -28.02 42.68 -24.44
CA ALA A 165 -27.29 42.72 -25.69
C ALA A 165 -27.28 41.36 -26.39
N GLY A 166 -27.14 40.26 -25.65
CA GLY A 166 -27.26 38.89 -26.19
C GLY A 166 -28.71 38.49 -26.48
N LEU A 167 -29.64 38.83 -25.59
CA LEU A 167 -31.06 38.46 -25.70
C LEU A 167 -31.70 38.94 -27.01
N LYS A 168 -31.30 40.12 -27.49
CA LYS A 168 -31.76 40.69 -28.77
C LYS A 168 -31.41 39.86 -30.01
N TRP A 169 -30.45 38.94 -29.90
CA TRP A 169 -30.02 38.07 -31.00
C TRP A 169 -30.61 36.66 -30.93
N CYS A 170 -31.23 36.27 -29.82
CA CYS A 170 -31.83 34.94 -29.66
C CYS A 170 -33.07 34.79 -30.55
N GLN A 171 -33.14 33.68 -31.30
CA GLN A 171 -34.23 33.42 -32.26
C GLN A 171 -35.43 32.69 -31.63
N GLY A 172 -35.21 31.91 -30.57
CA GLY A 172 -36.24 31.19 -29.83
C GLY A 172 -36.48 31.78 -28.44
N LYS A 173 -36.92 30.94 -27.49
CA LYS A 173 -37.16 31.29 -26.08
C LYS A 173 -35.97 30.91 -25.21
N PRO A 174 -35.08 31.87 -24.84
CA PRO A 174 -33.91 31.62 -24.01
C PRO A 174 -34.24 31.67 -22.51
N ILE A 175 -33.26 31.31 -21.70
CA ILE A 175 -33.25 31.55 -20.24
C ILE A 175 -32.30 32.71 -19.93
N ILE A 176 -32.64 33.52 -18.94
CA ILE A 176 -31.75 34.56 -18.40
C ILE A 176 -31.30 34.19 -17.00
N ASN A 177 -29.99 34.07 -16.81
CA ASN A 177 -29.36 33.76 -15.53
C ASN A 177 -28.49 34.93 -15.08
N SER A 178 -28.84 35.72 -14.07
CA SER A 178 -30.06 35.74 -13.27
C SER A 178 -30.48 37.17 -12.97
N ILE A 179 -31.65 37.32 -12.36
CA ILE A 179 -32.05 38.56 -11.67
C ILE A 179 -32.27 38.27 -10.18
N SER A 180 -32.18 39.28 -9.33
CA SER A 180 -32.39 39.11 -7.89
C SER A 180 -32.88 40.38 -7.23
N LEU A 181 -33.45 40.28 -6.02
CA LEU A 181 -33.94 41.42 -5.26
C LEU A 181 -32.81 42.30 -4.69
N LYS A 182 -31.53 41.86 -4.79
CA LYS A 182 -30.34 42.62 -4.38
C LYS A 182 -30.27 44.03 -5.00
N VAL A 183 -30.75 44.20 -6.23
CA VAL A 183 -30.75 45.50 -6.92
C VAL A 183 -31.88 46.43 -6.47
N GLY A 184 -32.71 45.98 -5.51
CA GLY A 184 -33.94 46.63 -5.07
C GLY A 184 -35.14 46.22 -5.91
N GLU A 185 -36.32 46.23 -5.29
CA GLU A 185 -37.56 45.76 -5.90
C GLU A 185 -37.94 46.51 -7.19
N GLU A 186 -37.71 47.82 -7.28
CA GLU A 186 -38.04 48.61 -8.47
C GLU A 186 -37.24 48.16 -9.69
N GLU A 187 -35.93 47.98 -9.52
CA GLU A 187 -35.03 47.55 -10.59
C GLU A 187 -35.24 46.08 -10.94
N PHE A 188 -35.54 45.24 -9.95
CA PHE A 188 -35.96 43.86 -10.17
C PHE A 188 -37.25 43.77 -11.01
N ILE A 189 -38.26 44.60 -10.72
CA ILE A 189 -39.49 44.73 -11.53
C ILE A 189 -39.16 45.21 -12.95
N ARG A 190 -38.25 46.18 -13.09
CA ARG A 190 -37.82 46.69 -14.40
C ARG A 190 -37.18 45.58 -15.24
N HIS A 191 -36.23 44.85 -14.67
CA HIS A 191 -35.57 43.72 -15.32
C HIS A 191 -36.59 42.65 -15.72
N ALA A 192 -37.40 42.17 -14.79
CA ALA A 192 -38.42 41.15 -15.05
C ALA A 192 -39.42 41.59 -16.14
N THR A 193 -39.82 42.87 -16.15
CA THR A 193 -40.73 43.40 -17.17
C THR A 193 -40.10 43.35 -18.56
N LEU A 194 -38.81 43.66 -18.68
CA LEU A 194 -38.07 43.59 -19.94
C LEU A 194 -37.93 42.14 -20.41
N LEU A 195 -37.53 41.23 -19.51
CA LEU A 195 -37.39 39.81 -19.86
C LEU A 195 -38.70 39.19 -20.34
N ARG A 196 -39.81 39.49 -19.66
CA ARG A 196 -41.15 39.05 -20.09
C ARG A 196 -41.50 39.58 -21.48
N LYS A 197 -41.19 40.86 -21.78
CA LYS A 197 -41.45 41.45 -23.11
C LYS A 197 -40.64 40.78 -24.22
N HIS A 198 -39.48 40.25 -23.88
CA HIS A 198 -38.64 39.47 -24.80
C HIS A 198 -39.00 37.98 -24.84
N GLY A 199 -40.00 37.54 -24.07
CA GLY A 199 -40.46 36.15 -24.05
C GLY A 199 -39.46 35.17 -23.44
N ALA A 200 -38.50 35.64 -22.63
CA ALA A 200 -37.49 34.80 -22.00
C ALA A 200 -37.97 34.19 -20.68
N ALA A 201 -37.49 32.98 -20.36
CA ALA A 201 -37.56 32.43 -19.02
C ALA A 201 -36.48 33.07 -18.13
N VAL A 202 -36.65 33.01 -16.81
CA VAL A 202 -35.79 33.74 -15.88
C VAL A 202 -35.36 32.88 -14.70
N VAL A 203 -34.04 32.87 -14.44
CA VAL A 203 -33.46 32.39 -13.18
C VAL A 203 -33.46 33.53 -12.18
N VAL A 204 -33.99 33.25 -11.00
CA VAL A 204 -34.11 34.19 -9.89
C VAL A 204 -33.28 33.68 -8.73
N MET A 205 -32.17 34.35 -8.45
CA MET A 205 -31.32 33.99 -7.31
C MET A 205 -31.99 34.39 -6.00
N ALA A 206 -31.86 33.53 -4.98
CA ALA A 206 -32.25 33.82 -3.61
C ALA A 206 -31.26 34.81 -2.96
N PHE A 207 -31.24 36.04 -3.47
CA PHE A 207 -30.42 37.15 -2.99
C PHE A 207 -31.31 38.40 -2.94
N ASP A 208 -31.54 38.93 -1.75
CA ASP A 208 -32.26 40.17 -1.53
C ASP A 208 -31.36 41.26 -0.96
N GLU A 209 -31.95 42.37 -0.53
CA GLU A 209 -31.22 43.52 0.03
C GLU A 209 -30.53 43.19 1.37
N GLN A 210 -30.86 42.06 2.01
CA GLN A 210 -30.27 41.61 3.27
C GLN A 210 -29.06 40.69 3.06
N GLY A 211 -28.95 40.06 1.90
CA GLY A 211 -27.84 39.15 1.61
C GLY A 211 -28.24 37.97 0.74
N GLN A 212 -27.25 37.11 0.50
CA GLN A 212 -27.45 35.83 -0.16
C GLN A 212 -28.01 34.82 0.86
N ALA A 213 -29.05 34.07 0.48
CA ALA A 213 -29.65 33.08 1.38
C ALA A 213 -28.71 31.91 1.66
N ALA A 214 -28.42 31.68 2.94
CA ALA A 214 -27.59 30.58 3.41
C ALA A 214 -28.43 29.43 3.97
N THR A 215 -29.44 29.75 4.79
CA THR A 215 -30.28 28.77 5.49
C THR A 215 -31.53 28.37 4.71
N GLU A 216 -32.16 27.24 5.08
CA GLU A 216 -33.43 26.78 4.51
C GLU A 216 -34.51 27.89 4.55
N GLU A 217 -34.68 28.54 5.69
CA GLU A 217 -35.69 29.60 5.90
C GLU A 217 -35.45 30.81 5.01
N GLU A 218 -34.20 31.25 4.88
CA GLU A 218 -33.86 32.39 4.03
C GLU A 218 -34.13 32.09 2.56
N LYS A 219 -33.78 30.87 2.11
CA LYS A 219 -34.01 30.40 0.74
C LYS A 219 -35.49 30.46 0.39
N VAL A 220 -36.34 29.87 1.24
CA VAL A 220 -37.80 29.84 1.05
C VAL A 220 -38.38 31.26 1.10
N ARG A 221 -37.99 32.07 2.09
CA ARG A 221 -38.47 33.45 2.26
C ARG A 221 -38.18 34.32 1.03
N ILE A 222 -36.95 34.29 0.52
CA ILE A 222 -36.57 35.13 -0.63
C ILE A 222 -37.25 34.63 -1.91
N CYS A 223 -37.29 33.32 -2.16
CA CYS A 223 -37.99 32.76 -3.32
C CYS A 223 -39.48 33.11 -3.30
N LYS A 224 -40.14 32.99 -2.14
CA LYS A 224 -41.56 33.36 -1.99
C LYS A 224 -41.81 34.84 -2.26
N ARG A 225 -40.96 35.72 -1.72
CA ARG A 225 -41.05 37.18 -1.97
C ARG A 225 -40.88 37.49 -3.46
N SER A 226 -39.88 36.90 -4.10
CA SER A 226 -39.66 37.03 -5.54
C SER A 226 -40.83 36.51 -6.37
N TYR A 227 -41.42 35.37 -6.00
CA TYR A 227 -42.61 34.81 -6.64
C TYR A 227 -43.78 35.78 -6.58
N ASP A 228 -44.04 36.36 -5.41
CA ASP A 228 -45.15 37.30 -5.24
C ASP A 228 -44.96 38.57 -6.08
N VAL A 229 -43.73 39.08 -6.19
CA VAL A 229 -43.43 40.22 -7.07
C VAL A 229 -43.61 39.84 -8.54
N LEU A 230 -43.03 38.72 -8.99
CA LEU A 230 -43.07 38.31 -10.39
C LEU A 230 -44.48 37.96 -10.86
N VAL A 231 -45.21 37.14 -10.11
CA VAL A 231 -46.53 36.65 -10.52
C VAL A 231 -47.61 37.70 -10.28
N ASN A 232 -47.61 38.37 -9.12
CA ASN A 232 -48.71 39.28 -8.77
C ASN A 232 -48.52 40.69 -9.34
N LYS A 233 -47.29 41.23 -9.34
CA LYS A 233 -47.00 42.60 -9.82
C LYS A 233 -46.59 42.61 -11.28
N VAL A 234 -45.59 41.81 -11.65
CA VAL A 234 -45.06 41.81 -13.03
C VAL A 234 -45.98 41.04 -13.99
N ARG A 235 -46.79 40.09 -13.49
CA ARG A 235 -47.55 39.12 -14.31
C ARG A 235 -46.63 38.29 -15.20
N PHE A 236 -45.54 37.80 -14.62
CA PHE A 236 -44.63 36.84 -15.23
C PHE A 236 -45.26 35.44 -15.19
N PRO A 237 -45.24 34.64 -16.27
CA PRO A 237 -45.75 33.27 -16.24
C PRO A 237 -44.99 32.43 -15.21
N PRO A 238 -45.67 31.79 -14.23
CA PRO A 238 -44.99 31.04 -13.17
C PRO A 238 -44.20 29.83 -13.72
N GLU A 239 -44.64 29.22 -14.81
CA GLU A 239 -43.93 28.15 -15.52
C GLU A 239 -42.64 28.59 -16.19
N ASP A 240 -42.38 29.90 -16.31
CA ASP A 240 -41.15 30.47 -16.89
C ASP A 240 -40.18 31.01 -15.82
N ILE A 241 -40.50 30.77 -14.54
CA ILE A 241 -39.67 31.16 -13.41
C ILE A 241 -38.87 29.94 -12.94
N ILE A 242 -37.56 30.11 -12.86
CA ILE A 242 -36.61 29.17 -12.28
C ILE A 242 -36.04 29.83 -11.03
N PHE A 243 -36.23 29.27 -9.84
CA PHE A 243 -35.53 29.73 -8.65
C PHE A 243 -34.17 29.07 -8.53
N ASP A 244 -33.14 29.87 -8.23
CA ASP A 244 -31.86 29.37 -7.72
C ASP A 244 -31.78 29.71 -6.23
N PRO A 245 -32.06 28.74 -5.33
CA PRO A 245 -31.94 28.91 -3.89
C PRO A 245 -30.50 29.12 -3.39
N ASN A 246 -29.51 29.21 -4.29
CA ASN A 246 -28.08 29.18 -4.05
C ASN A 246 -27.60 27.81 -3.53
N VAL A 247 -26.91 27.09 -4.39
CA VAL A 247 -26.06 25.96 -3.98
C VAL A 247 -24.77 26.52 -3.39
N LEU A 248 -24.55 26.29 -2.09
CA LEU A 248 -23.36 26.73 -1.37
C LEU A 248 -22.38 25.56 -1.15
N THR A 249 -21.12 25.89 -0.88
CA THR A 249 -20.04 24.89 -0.78
C THR A 249 -20.12 24.11 0.52
N ILE A 250 -20.15 22.78 0.42
CA ILE A 250 -20.06 21.86 1.56
C ILE A 250 -18.61 21.38 1.74
N GLY A 251 -18.30 20.85 2.93
CA GLY A 251 -16.99 20.24 3.21
C GLY A 251 -15.84 21.24 3.29
N THR A 252 -16.08 22.46 3.75
CA THR A 252 -15.04 23.49 3.93
C THR A 252 -14.33 23.42 5.29
N GLY A 253 -14.81 22.58 6.20
CA GLY A 253 -14.36 22.51 7.60
C GLY A 253 -14.91 23.62 8.50
N MET A 254 -15.83 24.46 8.00
CA MET A 254 -16.51 25.49 8.79
C MET A 254 -17.88 24.96 9.22
N GLU A 255 -18.19 25.04 10.52
CA GLU A 255 -19.44 24.52 11.09
C GLU A 255 -20.68 25.14 10.44
N GLU A 256 -20.63 26.44 10.15
CA GLU A 256 -21.70 27.19 9.45
C GLU A 256 -22.00 26.66 8.04
N HIS A 257 -21.10 25.89 7.42
CA HIS A 257 -21.28 25.33 6.07
C HIS A 257 -21.78 23.88 6.08
N ALA A 258 -21.86 23.25 7.25
CA ALA A 258 -22.15 21.83 7.36
C ALA A 258 -23.55 21.47 6.83
N ASN A 259 -24.53 22.37 7.02
CA ASN A 259 -25.92 22.13 6.63
C ASN A 259 -26.29 22.62 5.22
N TYR A 260 -25.38 23.26 4.47
CA TYR A 260 -25.74 23.86 3.17
C TYR A 260 -26.31 22.88 2.15
N GLY A 261 -25.91 21.60 2.19
CA GLY A 261 -26.46 20.55 1.33
C GLY A 261 -27.92 20.21 1.68
N VAL A 262 -28.17 19.87 2.94
CA VAL A 262 -29.52 19.52 3.43
C VAL A 262 -30.48 20.70 3.40
N ASP A 263 -30.01 21.91 3.73
CA ASP A 263 -30.81 23.14 3.69
C ASP A 263 -31.31 23.45 2.27
N PHE A 264 -30.48 23.18 1.25
CA PHE A 264 -30.90 23.32 -0.14
C PHE A 264 -31.98 22.29 -0.50
N ILE A 265 -31.78 21.01 -0.18
CA ILE A 265 -32.71 19.92 -0.50
C ILE A 265 -34.07 20.19 0.15
N ASN A 266 -34.10 20.56 1.42
CA ASN A 266 -35.34 20.87 2.13
C ASN A 266 -36.02 22.13 1.58
N ALA A 267 -35.26 23.18 1.30
CA ALA A 267 -35.80 24.40 0.71
C ALA A 267 -36.44 24.14 -0.65
N CYS A 268 -35.86 23.25 -1.47
CA CYS A 268 -36.43 22.89 -2.78
C CYS A 268 -37.87 22.36 -2.64
N LYS A 269 -38.07 21.42 -1.72
CA LYS A 269 -39.38 20.84 -1.45
C LYS A 269 -40.38 21.91 -1.02
N ARG A 270 -40.00 22.77 -0.07
CA ARG A 270 -40.87 23.85 0.45
C ARG A 270 -41.19 24.91 -0.61
N ILE A 271 -40.21 25.29 -1.43
CA ILE A 271 -40.43 26.25 -2.53
C ILE A 271 -41.45 25.67 -3.53
N LYS A 272 -41.38 24.38 -3.85
CA LYS A 272 -42.39 23.74 -4.72
C LYS A 272 -43.80 23.76 -4.13
N GLU A 273 -43.94 23.65 -2.82
CA GLU A 273 -45.21 23.71 -2.11
C GLU A 273 -45.76 25.14 -2.06
N GLU A 274 -44.90 26.14 -1.82
CA GLU A 274 -45.30 27.54 -1.62
C GLU A 274 -45.38 28.37 -2.92
N CYS A 275 -44.67 27.95 -3.97
CA CYS A 275 -44.56 28.64 -5.27
C CYS A 275 -44.95 27.69 -6.40
N PRO A 276 -46.25 27.56 -6.73
CA PRO A 276 -46.70 26.57 -7.70
C PRO A 276 -46.18 26.87 -9.11
N TYR A 277 -45.94 25.79 -9.86
CA TYR A 277 -45.51 25.75 -11.28
C TYR A 277 -44.09 26.23 -11.59
N VAL A 278 -43.36 26.79 -10.62
CA VAL A 278 -41.96 27.19 -10.82
C VAL A 278 -41.03 26.00 -10.99
N LYS A 279 -39.85 26.27 -11.54
CA LYS A 279 -38.71 25.33 -11.58
C LYS A 279 -37.67 25.72 -10.55
N ILE A 280 -36.82 24.77 -10.18
CA ILE A 280 -35.71 25.00 -9.27
C ILE A 280 -34.41 24.56 -9.93
N SER A 281 -33.43 25.47 -9.92
CA SER A 281 -32.07 25.27 -10.41
C SER A 281 -31.04 25.30 -9.30
N GLY A 282 -29.86 24.76 -9.61
CA GLY A 282 -28.69 24.87 -8.75
C GLY A 282 -27.39 24.70 -9.52
N GLY A 283 -26.42 25.54 -9.19
CA GLY A 283 -25.04 25.44 -9.68
C GLY A 283 -24.28 24.32 -8.95
N ILE A 284 -24.30 23.11 -9.50
CA ILE A 284 -23.75 21.91 -8.83
C ILE A 284 -22.23 22.00 -8.65
N SER A 285 -21.54 22.70 -9.56
CA SER A 285 -20.11 22.98 -9.45
C SER A 285 -19.73 23.72 -8.15
N ASN A 286 -20.63 24.53 -7.57
CA ASN A 286 -20.39 25.27 -6.32
C ASN A 286 -20.44 24.37 -5.07
N LEU A 287 -21.25 23.31 -5.10
CA LEU A 287 -21.40 22.36 -3.99
C LEU A 287 -20.04 21.74 -3.61
N SER A 288 -19.33 21.27 -4.63
CA SER A 288 -18.08 20.51 -4.51
C SER A 288 -16.80 21.37 -4.52
N PHE A 289 -16.91 22.69 -4.36
CA PHE A 289 -15.78 23.61 -4.54
C PHE A 289 -14.60 23.30 -3.59
N GLY A 290 -14.88 22.83 -2.37
CA GLY A 290 -13.86 22.39 -1.41
C GLY A 290 -13.01 21.21 -1.88
N PHE A 291 -13.47 20.45 -2.87
CA PHE A 291 -12.84 19.21 -3.34
C PHE A 291 -12.24 19.34 -4.76
N ARG A 292 -11.86 20.56 -5.16
CA ARG A 292 -11.21 20.81 -6.45
C ARG A 292 -9.94 19.96 -6.63
N GLY A 293 -9.72 19.51 -7.86
CA GLY A 293 -8.54 18.71 -8.25
C GLY A 293 -8.75 17.21 -8.31
N VAL A 294 -9.91 16.68 -7.89
CA VAL A 294 -10.26 15.25 -7.99
C VAL A 294 -11.63 15.07 -8.62
N THR A 295 -11.66 14.74 -9.92
CA THR A 295 -12.91 14.59 -10.68
C THR A 295 -13.83 13.53 -10.07
N LYS A 296 -13.33 12.31 -9.82
CA LYS A 296 -14.12 11.19 -9.26
C LYS A 296 -14.90 11.53 -7.99
N VAL A 297 -14.26 12.28 -7.08
CA VAL A 297 -14.89 12.72 -5.83
C VAL A 297 -16.01 13.73 -6.10
N ARG A 298 -15.75 14.72 -6.95
CA ARG A 298 -16.74 15.75 -7.28
C ARG A 298 -17.96 15.15 -7.95
N GLU A 299 -17.76 14.26 -8.93
CA GLU A 299 -18.84 13.56 -9.64
C GLU A 299 -19.68 12.70 -8.68
N SER A 300 -19.04 12.06 -7.69
CA SER A 300 -19.74 11.25 -6.68
C SER A 300 -20.62 12.11 -5.76
N ILE A 301 -20.10 13.26 -5.31
CA ILE A 301 -20.88 14.23 -4.51
C ILE A 301 -22.06 14.75 -5.34
N HIS A 302 -21.83 15.08 -6.61
CA HIS A 302 -22.87 15.57 -7.52
C HIS A 302 -23.96 14.52 -7.72
N SER A 303 -23.60 13.26 -7.91
CA SER A 303 -24.53 12.15 -8.11
C SER A 303 -25.48 11.96 -6.92
N VAL A 304 -24.94 11.88 -5.70
CA VAL A 304 -25.75 11.76 -4.47
C VAL A 304 -26.64 12.99 -4.28
N PHE A 305 -26.08 14.19 -4.39
CA PHE A 305 -26.85 15.41 -4.23
C PHE A 305 -27.99 15.53 -5.25
N LEU A 306 -27.70 15.29 -6.54
CA LEU A 306 -28.71 15.37 -7.60
C LEU A 306 -29.79 14.31 -7.45
N HIS A 307 -29.44 13.08 -7.06
CA HIS A 307 -30.43 12.03 -6.81
C HIS A 307 -31.49 12.50 -5.81
N HIS A 308 -31.05 12.97 -4.65
CA HIS A 308 -31.95 13.44 -3.60
C HIS A 308 -32.63 14.77 -3.95
N ALA A 309 -31.90 15.73 -4.52
CA ALA A 309 -32.47 17.01 -4.91
C ALA A 309 -33.58 16.85 -5.97
N ILE A 310 -33.43 15.92 -6.91
CA ILE A 310 -34.40 15.67 -8.00
C ILE A 310 -35.55 14.77 -7.52
N ILE A 311 -35.22 13.58 -7.00
CA ILE A 311 -36.21 12.54 -6.69
C ILE A 311 -36.99 12.88 -5.42
N ASP A 312 -36.30 13.31 -4.36
CA ASP A 312 -36.94 13.52 -3.05
C ASP A 312 -37.46 14.97 -2.89
N ALA A 313 -36.82 15.93 -3.55
CA ALA A 313 -37.08 17.36 -3.36
C ALA A 313 -37.59 18.12 -4.60
N GLY A 314 -37.61 17.50 -5.78
CA GLY A 314 -38.24 18.05 -6.99
C GLY A 314 -37.46 19.14 -7.72
N MET A 315 -36.13 19.16 -7.63
CA MET A 315 -35.25 20.01 -8.46
C MET A 315 -35.40 19.66 -9.95
N ASP A 316 -35.45 20.67 -10.84
CA ASP A 316 -35.75 20.46 -12.27
C ASP A 316 -34.58 20.78 -13.21
N VAL A 317 -33.64 21.66 -12.81
CA VAL A 317 -32.61 22.21 -13.70
C VAL A 317 -31.22 22.13 -13.05
N GLY A 318 -30.22 21.62 -13.77
CA GLY A 318 -28.83 21.61 -13.32
C GLY A 318 -27.90 22.34 -14.26
N ILE A 319 -27.05 23.21 -13.69
CA ILE A 319 -25.88 23.75 -14.38
C ILE A 319 -24.71 22.83 -14.04
N VAL A 320 -24.32 22.00 -15.01
CA VAL A 320 -23.49 20.81 -14.82
C VAL A 320 -22.68 20.48 -16.08
N ASN A 321 -21.60 19.74 -15.92
CA ASN A 321 -20.90 19.12 -17.04
C ASN A 321 -21.59 17.79 -17.41
N ALA A 322 -22.32 17.80 -18.52
CA ALA A 322 -23.15 16.69 -19.00
C ALA A 322 -22.44 15.32 -19.06
N LYS A 323 -21.14 15.31 -19.35
CA LYS A 323 -20.34 14.09 -19.54
C LYS A 323 -19.80 13.48 -18.23
N GLU A 324 -19.84 14.24 -17.14
CA GLU A 324 -19.19 13.94 -15.86
C GLU A 324 -20.22 13.51 -14.80
N MET A 325 -21.39 12.98 -15.18
CA MET A 325 -22.35 12.44 -14.22
C MET A 325 -22.29 10.92 -14.15
N ILE A 326 -22.19 10.40 -12.93
CA ILE A 326 -22.25 8.97 -12.60
C ILE A 326 -23.66 8.65 -12.07
N ALA A 327 -24.25 7.53 -12.46
CA ALA A 327 -25.55 7.12 -11.90
C ALA A 327 -25.41 6.82 -10.40
N TYR A 328 -26.42 7.19 -9.60
CA TYR A 328 -26.43 6.95 -8.14
C TYR A 328 -26.27 5.48 -7.76
N ASP A 329 -26.81 4.58 -8.59
CA ASP A 329 -26.71 3.12 -8.41
C ASP A 329 -25.39 2.52 -8.94
N GLU A 330 -24.60 3.31 -9.66
CA GLU A 330 -23.27 2.92 -10.15
C GLU A 330 -22.13 3.36 -9.21
N LEU A 331 -22.45 4.11 -8.15
CA LEU A 331 -21.47 4.50 -7.14
C LEU A 331 -21.01 3.29 -6.31
N GLU A 332 -19.72 3.26 -5.97
CA GLU A 332 -19.19 2.32 -4.99
C GLU A 332 -19.87 2.56 -3.62
N ASP A 333 -20.30 1.49 -2.93
CA ASP A 333 -21.06 1.59 -1.67
C ASP A 333 -20.38 2.48 -0.61
N ASP A 334 -19.04 2.41 -0.51
CA ASP A 334 -18.25 3.23 0.42
C ASP A 334 -18.23 4.71 0.03
N MET A 335 -18.13 5.02 -1.27
CA MET A 335 -18.19 6.39 -1.77
C MET A 335 -19.57 7.00 -1.60
N LYS A 336 -20.61 6.20 -1.84
CA LYS A 336 -22.02 6.57 -1.66
C LYS A 336 -22.30 6.96 -0.22
N GLU A 337 -21.88 6.15 0.76
CA GLU A 337 -22.06 6.47 2.18
C GLU A 337 -21.33 7.76 2.58
N LEU A 338 -20.08 7.96 2.14
CA LEU A 338 -19.31 9.18 2.42
C LEU A 338 -20.01 10.42 1.88
N CYS A 339 -20.48 10.36 0.63
CA CYS A 339 -21.21 11.45 -0.01
C CYS A 339 -22.55 11.72 0.68
N GLU A 340 -23.29 10.70 1.10
CA GLU A 340 -24.52 10.88 1.87
C GLU A 340 -24.28 11.51 3.24
N ASN A 341 -23.24 11.06 3.96
CA ASN A 341 -22.87 11.62 5.26
C ASN A 341 -22.50 13.10 5.12
N LEU A 342 -21.80 13.48 4.05
CA LEU A 342 -21.42 14.86 3.77
C LEU A 342 -22.60 15.74 3.34
N VAL A 343 -23.43 15.27 2.40
CA VAL A 343 -24.57 16.07 1.86
C VAL A 343 -25.63 16.34 2.91
N TYR A 344 -25.92 15.34 3.76
CA TYR A 344 -26.94 15.44 4.81
C TYR A 344 -26.39 15.83 6.19
N ASN A 345 -25.08 16.03 6.30
CA ASN A 345 -24.42 16.27 7.59
C ASN A 345 -24.78 15.19 8.65
N LYS A 346 -24.71 13.90 8.28
CA LYS A 346 -25.15 12.79 9.15
C LYS A 346 -24.15 12.47 10.28
N LYS A 347 -22.89 12.92 10.15
CA LYS A 347 -21.78 12.65 11.09
C LYS A 347 -20.94 13.91 11.26
N GLU A 348 -20.46 14.15 12.48
CA GLU A 348 -19.55 15.28 12.79
C GLU A 348 -18.24 15.18 11.99
N SER A 349 -17.74 13.96 11.77
CA SER A 349 -16.53 13.68 10.98
C SER A 349 -16.71 13.74 9.46
N ALA A 350 -17.93 13.97 8.95
CA ALA A 350 -18.23 13.76 7.52
C ALA A 350 -17.35 14.58 6.57
N THR A 351 -16.93 15.77 6.99
CA THR A 351 -15.99 16.60 6.21
C THR A 351 -14.59 16.02 6.21
N GLU A 352 -14.07 15.59 7.36
CA GLU A 352 -12.73 15.01 7.50
C GLU A 352 -12.64 13.69 6.71
N ASP A 353 -13.64 12.82 6.87
CA ASP A 353 -13.73 11.53 6.16
C ASP A 353 -13.68 11.71 4.63
N MET A 354 -14.35 12.75 4.11
CA MET A 354 -14.35 13.05 2.68
C MET A 354 -13.02 13.68 2.21
N LEU A 355 -12.37 14.51 3.04
CA LEU A 355 -11.05 15.08 2.73
C LEU A 355 -9.96 14.00 2.67
N ASP A 356 -10.05 13.00 3.55
CA ASP A 356 -9.17 11.83 3.53
C ASP A 356 -9.35 11.01 2.25
N ARG A 357 -10.59 10.72 1.88
CA ARG A 357 -10.89 10.04 0.60
C ARG A 357 -10.41 10.86 -0.59
N THR A 358 -10.52 12.19 -0.53
CA THR A 358 -10.03 13.09 -1.57
C THR A 358 -8.51 13.04 -1.69
N SER A 359 -7.79 12.98 -0.57
CA SER A 359 -6.33 12.87 -0.55
C SER A 359 -5.87 11.55 -1.17
N TYR A 360 -6.55 10.44 -0.85
CA TYR A 360 -6.32 9.15 -1.50
C TYR A 360 -6.53 9.21 -3.02
N GLU A 361 -7.64 9.74 -3.49
CA GLU A 361 -7.92 9.80 -4.94
C GLU A 361 -6.96 10.77 -5.66
N ARG A 362 -6.45 11.82 -5.00
CA ARG A 362 -5.34 12.64 -5.53
C ARG A 362 -4.08 11.81 -5.72
N GLU A 363 -3.74 11.01 -4.72
CA GLU A 363 -2.57 10.14 -4.77
C GLU A 363 -2.71 9.06 -5.86
N VAL A 364 -3.93 8.53 -6.09
CA VAL A 364 -4.25 7.65 -7.24
C VAL A 364 -3.99 8.36 -8.57
N ILE A 365 -4.47 9.60 -8.72
CA ILE A 365 -4.26 10.40 -9.94
C ILE A 365 -2.77 10.66 -10.15
N ASP A 366 -2.04 11.02 -9.09
CA ASP A 366 -0.61 11.28 -9.16
C ASP A 366 0.20 10.01 -9.45
N CYS A 367 -0.17 8.88 -8.87
CA CYS A 367 0.40 7.59 -9.21
C CYS A 367 0.15 7.26 -10.69
N ARG A 368 -1.07 7.46 -11.19
CA ARG A 368 -1.40 7.24 -12.61
C ARG A 368 -0.60 8.15 -13.54
N LYS A 369 -0.41 9.43 -13.20
CA LYS A 369 0.43 10.38 -13.97
C LYS A 369 1.91 9.99 -13.94
N LYS A 370 2.39 9.49 -12.82
CA LYS A 370 3.76 9.01 -12.63
C LYS A 370 3.97 7.58 -13.13
N GLY A 371 2.93 6.94 -13.65
CA GLY A 371 2.95 5.55 -14.05
C GLY A 371 3.25 4.60 -12.89
N LEU A 372 2.94 4.94 -11.65
CA LEU A 372 3.06 4.09 -10.46
C LEU A 372 1.76 3.30 -10.22
N PRO A 373 1.80 2.13 -9.54
CA PRO A 373 0.58 1.46 -9.10
C PRO A 373 -0.23 2.39 -8.18
N PRO A 374 -1.58 2.33 -8.23
CA PRO A 374 -2.40 3.16 -7.36
C PRO A 374 -2.12 2.82 -5.89
N PRO A 375 -2.14 3.82 -4.99
CA PRO A 375 -2.06 3.58 -3.55
C PRO A 375 -3.18 2.63 -3.13
N ARG A 376 -2.95 1.89 -2.05
CA ARG A 376 -3.93 0.92 -1.57
C ARG A 376 -5.20 1.65 -1.14
N LYS A 377 -6.35 1.28 -1.71
CA LYS A 377 -7.67 1.80 -1.31
C LYS A 377 -7.80 1.67 0.21
N PRO A 378 -8.14 2.74 0.95
CA PRO A 378 -8.51 2.61 2.35
C PRO A 378 -9.63 1.57 2.40
N ARG A 379 -9.39 0.43 3.03
CA ARG A 379 -10.45 -0.57 3.24
C ARG A 379 -11.55 0.16 3.98
N GLY A 380 -12.78 0.17 3.43
CA GLY A 380 -13.94 0.68 4.15
C GLY A 380 -13.88 0.14 5.57
N GLN A 381 -13.88 1.05 6.55
CA GLN A 381 -13.61 0.67 7.93
C GLN A 381 -14.76 -0.22 8.40
N LEU A 382 -14.55 -1.54 8.34
CA LEU A 382 -15.22 -2.46 9.24
C LEU A 382 -15.03 -1.88 10.64
N PRO A 383 -16.08 -1.74 11.46
CA PRO A 383 -15.95 -1.17 12.79
C PRO A 383 -14.87 -1.94 13.55
N GLN A 384 -13.71 -1.30 13.77
CA GLN A 384 -12.58 -1.91 14.44
C GLN A 384 -12.94 -2.03 15.91
N LEU A 385 -13.23 -3.25 16.35
CA LEU A 385 -13.59 -3.47 17.74
C LEU A 385 -12.35 -3.32 18.62
N PRO A 386 -12.46 -2.61 19.76
CA PRO A 386 -11.31 -2.39 20.63
C PRO A 386 -10.84 -3.72 21.21
N ARG A 387 -9.53 -3.89 21.24
CA ARG A 387 -8.89 -5.04 21.89
C ARG A 387 -8.99 -4.91 23.41
N LEU A 388 -9.18 -6.03 24.10
CA LEU A 388 -9.11 -6.08 25.57
C LEU A 388 -7.74 -5.59 26.05
N GLN A 389 -7.73 -4.66 26.99
CA GLN A 389 -6.52 -4.12 27.60
C GLN A 389 -6.17 -4.86 28.89
N PHE A 390 -4.90 -5.19 29.05
CA PHE A 390 -4.33 -5.80 30.24
C PHE A 390 -3.45 -4.79 30.99
N ASP A 391 -3.06 -5.07 32.24
CA ASP A 391 -2.30 -4.09 33.04
C ASP A 391 -0.94 -3.74 32.43
N TYR A 392 -0.30 -4.68 31.74
CA TYR A 392 0.95 -4.40 31.02
C TYR A 392 0.75 -3.49 29.79
N ASP A 393 -0.48 -3.29 29.30
CA ASP A 393 -0.77 -2.34 28.21
C ASP A 393 -0.71 -0.88 28.67
N LYS A 394 -0.73 -0.62 29.98
CA LYS A 394 -0.66 0.72 30.58
C LYS A 394 0.77 1.15 30.92
N ILE A 395 1.77 0.31 30.64
CA ILE A 395 3.17 0.63 30.93
C ILE A 395 3.64 1.71 29.97
N GLU A 396 3.98 2.88 30.52
CA GLU A 396 4.49 4.00 29.73
C GLU A 396 5.87 3.66 29.13
N PRO A 397 6.11 4.00 27.85
CA PRO A 397 7.43 3.90 27.25
C PRO A 397 8.45 4.72 28.04
N LYS A 398 9.64 4.16 28.25
CA LYS A 398 10.78 4.89 28.82
C LYS A 398 11.63 5.47 27.69
N PRO A 399 12.17 6.70 27.86
CA PRO A 399 13.16 7.25 26.96
C PRO A 399 14.32 6.28 26.73
N ALA A 400 14.58 5.94 25.47
CA ALA A 400 15.71 5.08 25.12
C ALA A 400 17.03 5.88 25.21
N THR A 401 17.91 5.46 26.11
CA THR A 401 19.26 6.05 26.26
C THR A 401 20.30 5.32 25.42
N GLU A 402 20.02 4.07 25.03
CA GLU A 402 20.88 3.21 24.25
C GLU A 402 20.04 2.23 23.40
N PRO A 403 20.59 1.67 22.31
CA PRO A 403 19.89 0.68 21.49
C PRO A 403 19.62 -0.61 22.29
N PRO A 404 18.66 -1.45 21.85
CA PRO A 404 18.38 -2.73 22.49
C PRO A 404 19.64 -3.58 22.67
N LEU A 405 19.92 -4.00 23.90
CA LEU A 405 21.14 -4.75 24.22
C LEU A 405 20.99 -6.25 23.90
N PRO A 406 22.02 -6.88 23.29
CA PRO A 406 22.16 -8.34 23.18
C PRO A 406 21.91 -9.08 24.49
N VAL A 407 21.56 -10.36 24.39
CA VAL A 407 21.26 -11.21 25.55
C VAL A 407 22.49 -11.62 26.36
N SER A 408 23.71 -11.44 25.82
CA SER A 408 24.95 -11.81 26.48
C SER A 408 25.21 -10.94 27.72
N ASP A 409 25.77 -11.56 28.76
CA ASP A 409 26.10 -10.84 30.00
C ASP A 409 27.16 -9.75 29.75
N ALA A 410 28.05 -9.94 28.78
CA ALA A 410 29.04 -8.95 28.38
C ALA A 410 28.39 -7.64 27.93
N ALA A 411 27.37 -7.72 27.06
CA ALA A 411 26.67 -6.55 26.56
C ALA A 411 25.82 -5.85 27.64
N ARG A 412 25.15 -6.64 28.50
CA ARG A 412 24.27 -6.11 29.55
C ARG A 412 25.01 -5.45 30.71
N ASN A 413 26.26 -5.85 30.96
CA ASN A 413 27.09 -5.28 32.02
C ASN A 413 28.12 -4.28 31.47
N HIS A 414 28.05 -3.93 30.17
CA HIS A 414 29.03 -3.08 29.49
C HIS A 414 30.48 -3.48 29.80
N VAL A 415 30.76 -4.78 29.70
CA VAL A 415 32.08 -5.31 30.04
C VAL A 415 33.13 -4.67 29.12
N PRO A 416 34.24 -4.13 29.66
CA PRO A 416 35.32 -3.59 28.84
C PRO A 416 35.76 -4.60 27.79
N ASN A 417 35.95 -4.16 26.55
CA ASN A 417 36.35 -5.05 25.47
C ASN A 417 37.87 -5.30 25.55
N PRO A 418 38.33 -6.40 26.16
CA PRO A 418 39.72 -6.54 26.55
C PRO A 418 40.61 -6.94 25.37
N TYR A 419 40.05 -7.22 24.19
CA TYR A 419 40.74 -7.72 22.98
C TYR A 419 41.77 -8.83 23.20
N VAL A 420 41.81 -9.50 24.35
CA VAL A 420 42.77 -10.59 24.63
C VAL A 420 42.35 -11.88 23.93
N ASN A 421 42.33 -11.83 22.60
CA ASN A 421 41.90 -12.86 21.69
C ASN A 421 42.70 -14.17 21.86
N SER A 422 43.96 -14.08 22.30
CA SER A 422 44.81 -15.23 22.63
C SER A 422 44.21 -16.14 23.71
N ARG A 423 43.34 -15.60 24.58
CA ARG A 423 42.64 -16.37 25.64
C ARG A 423 41.33 -17.02 25.17
N LEU A 424 40.87 -16.74 23.96
CA LEU A 424 39.68 -17.37 23.40
C LEU A 424 40.01 -18.83 23.05
N THR A 425 39.58 -19.76 23.90
CA THR A 425 39.95 -21.19 23.86
C THR A 425 38.84 -22.09 23.31
N HIS A 426 37.70 -21.54 22.92
CA HIS A 426 36.60 -22.33 22.36
C HIS A 426 37.05 -23.11 21.12
N GLU A 427 36.71 -24.41 21.06
CA GLU A 427 37.21 -25.36 20.06
C GLU A 427 36.95 -24.89 18.61
N LYS A 428 35.74 -24.35 18.33
CA LYS A 428 35.38 -23.83 17.00
C LYS A 428 36.27 -22.67 16.54
N ILE A 429 36.70 -21.80 17.47
CA ILE A 429 37.60 -20.67 17.17
C ILE A 429 39.01 -21.19 16.90
N GLN A 430 39.49 -22.13 17.73
CA GLN A 430 40.80 -22.73 17.59
C GLN A 430 40.92 -23.52 16.27
N ALA A 431 39.90 -24.27 15.88
CA ALA A 431 39.88 -24.99 14.61
C ALA A 431 40.07 -24.06 13.39
N ILE A 432 39.45 -22.87 13.39
CA ILE A 432 39.66 -21.87 12.32
C ILE A 432 41.10 -21.35 12.34
N ARG A 433 41.62 -21.04 13.53
CA ARG A 433 43.01 -20.58 13.72
C ARG A 433 44.05 -21.60 13.29
N GLU A 434 43.77 -22.89 13.44
CA GLU A 434 44.64 -23.99 13.02
C GLU A 434 44.61 -24.23 11.50
N LYS A 435 43.47 -23.96 10.86
CA LYS A 435 43.30 -24.04 9.39
C LYS A 435 43.99 -22.88 8.65
N SER A 436 44.33 -21.80 9.35
CA SER A 436 44.92 -20.58 8.80
C SER A 436 46.21 -20.82 8.00
N THR A 437 46.37 -20.09 6.90
CA THR A 437 47.62 -20.03 6.11
C THR A 437 48.72 -19.19 6.77
N LEU A 438 48.41 -18.46 7.85
CA LEU A 438 49.40 -17.72 8.64
C LEU A 438 50.13 -18.67 9.61
N SER A 439 51.46 -18.57 9.65
CA SER A 439 52.22 -19.26 10.69
C SER A 439 51.87 -18.71 12.08
N ALA A 440 52.01 -19.53 13.12
CA ALA A 440 51.79 -19.09 14.50
C ALA A 440 52.62 -17.86 14.87
N GLU A 441 53.86 -17.79 14.37
CA GLU A 441 54.76 -16.64 14.55
C GLU A 441 54.31 -15.38 13.82
N LYS A 442 53.54 -15.47 12.73
CA LYS A 442 53.04 -14.31 11.97
C LYS A 442 51.75 -13.72 12.52
N ARG A 443 51.07 -14.41 13.45
CA ARG A 443 49.95 -13.84 14.24
C ARG A 443 50.49 -12.98 15.39
N THR A 444 51.39 -12.04 15.06
CA THR A 444 52.26 -11.36 16.02
C THR A 444 51.52 -10.46 17.01
N ASN A 445 50.33 -9.95 16.65
CA ASN A 445 49.62 -8.91 17.41
C ASN A 445 48.14 -9.23 17.69
N ILE A 446 47.77 -10.50 17.80
CA ILE A 446 46.36 -10.93 17.93
C ILE A 446 45.57 -10.27 19.07
N ASP A 447 46.26 -9.83 20.13
CA ASP A 447 45.61 -9.30 21.32
C ASP A 447 45.25 -7.82 21.25
N TYR A 448 45.82 -7.00 20.36
CA TYR A 448 45.55 -5.54 20.18
C TYR A 448 45.14 -4.71 21.41
N ALA A 449 45.47 -5.15 22.63
CA ALA A 449 44.94 -4.63 23.87
C ALA A 449 45.85 -3.48 24.28
N GLN A 450 45.26 -2.33 24.55
CA GLN A 450 46.02 -1.21 25.04
C GLN A 450 46.28 -1.43 26.54
N PRO A 451 47.52 -1.25 27.03
CA PRO A 451 47.78 -1.29 28.46
C PRO A 451 46.81 -0.38 29.23
N LEU A 452 46.28 -0.83 30.36
CA LEU A 452 45.37 -0.02 31.19
C LEU A 452 46.02 1.32 31.63
N GLU A 453 47.36 1.35 31.66
CA GLU A 453 48.20 2.49 32.01
C GLU A 453 48.56 3.40 30.82
N THR A 454 48.12 3.08 29.59
CA THR A 454 48.50 3.83 28.36
C THR A 454 48.20 5.33 28.50
N TYR A 455 47.21 5.68 29.32
CA TYR A 455 46.92 7.04 29.71
C TYR A 455 46.58 7.12 31.21
N PRO A 456 47.10 8.10 31.96
CA PRO A 456 46.79 8.26 33.39
C PRO A 456 45.30 8.51 33.60
N GLU A 457 44.73 8.13 34.76
CA GLU A 457 43.30 8.33 35.06
C GLU A 457 42.82 9.79 34.91
N SER A 458 43.73 10.76 35.03
CA SER A 458 43.47 12.17 34.76
C SER A 458 43.23 12.49 33.26
N PHE A 459 43.28 11.50 32.38
CA PHE A 459 43.21 11.62 30.92
C PHE A 459 42.02 10.79 30.38
N PRO A 460 40.84 11.40 30.17
CA PRO A 460 39.54 10.71 30.10
C PRO A 460 39.18 10.12 28.71
N TYR A 461 40.15 9.61 27.96
CA TYR A 461 39.94 9.08 26.60
C TYR A 461 39.76 7.56 26.59
N TYR A 462 39.16 7.04 25.51
CA TYR A 462 38.94 5.60 25.31
C TYR A 462 40.24 4.83 25.32
N VAL A 463 40.33 3.81 26.18
CA VAL A 463 41.42 2.84 26.24
C VAL A 463 40.84 1.44 26.03
N ARG A 464 41.25 0.81 24.94
CA ARG A 464 40.80 -0.54 24.56
C ARG A 464 41.17 -1.53 25.66
N GLY A 465 40.17 -2.16 26.25
CA GLY A 465 40.29 -3.12 27.35
C GLY A 465 40.15 -2.56 28.76
N ARG A 466 40.16 -1.23 28.92
CA ARG A 466 39.71 -0.56 30.16
C ARG A 466 38.25 -0.14 30.06
N ASP A 467 37.87 0.39 28.91
CA ASP A 467 36.59 1.06 28.72
C ASP A 467 35.63 0.21 27.85
N SER A 468 34.32 0.40 28.05
CA SER A 468 33.30 -0.24 27.22
C SER A 468 33.24 0.44 25.85
N LEU A 469 33.55 -0.33 24.80
CA LEU A 469 33.47 0.15 23.42
C LEU A 469 32.03 0.57 23.06
N ARG A 470 31.04 -0.21 23.50
CA ARG A 470 29.62 0.08 23.27
C ARG A 470 29.22 1.41 23.89
N GLU A 471 29.60 1.67 25.14
CA GLU A 471 29.30 2.96 25.79
C GLU A 471 29.92 4.12 25.02
N TYR A 472 31.17 3.96 24.56
CA TYR A 472 31.86 4.99 23.81
C TYR A 472 31.18 5.29 22.47
N ILE A 473 30.81 4.27 21.70
CA ILE A 473 30.09 4.45 20.43
C ILE A 473 28.69 5.04 20.68
N THR A 474 27.98 4.61 21.72
CA THR A 474 26.68 5.20 22.11
C THR A 474 26.85 6.69 22.39
N LYS A 475 27.88 7.09 23.14
CA LYS A 475 28.19 8.50 23.41
C LYS A 475 28.53 9.26 22.13
N LEU A 476 29.32 8.67 21.24
CA LEU A 476 29.65 9.26 19.94
C LEU A 476 28.38 9.55 19.13
N PHE A 477 27.50 8.56 18.99
CA PHE A 477 26.30 8.60 18.13
C PHE A 477 25.16 9.47 18.69
N THR A 478 25.20 9.77 20.00
CA THR A 478 24.24 10.66 20.67
C THR A 478 24.75 12.10 20.77
N THR A 479 26.05 12.32 20.66
CA THR A 479 26.65 13.67 20.75
C THR A 479 26.81 14.32 19.38
N GLN A 480 27.14 13.54 18.34
CA GLN A 480 27.32 14.05 16.98
C GLN A 480 26.95 12.98 15.94
N ILE A 481 26.77 13.40 14.68
CA ILE A 481 26.66 12.46 13.56
C ILE A 481 28.06 11.93 13.25
N ALA A 482 28.28 10.65 13.49
CA ALA A 482 29.57 9.99 13.27
C ALA A 482 29.87 9.84 11.77
N ILE A 483 31.16 9.89 11.43
CA ILE A 483 31.61 9.80 10.04
C ILE A 483 32.23 8.44 9.78
N TYR A 484 31.62 7.68 8.88
CA TYR A 484 32.19 6.50 8.25
C TYR A 484 33.03 6.92 7.02
N ASP A 485 33.88 6.04 6.52
CA ASP A 485 34.75 6.32 5.38
C ASP A 485 34.02 6.24 4.03
N GLY A 486 34.81 6.24 2.95
CA GLY A 486 34.34 6.16 1.58
C GLY A 486 34.73 4.86 0.88
N ALA A 487 34.60 4.80 -0.45
CA ALA A 487 34.86 3.57 -1.21
C ALA A 487 36.36 3.21 -1.33
N MET A 488 36.76 2.15 -0.63
CA MET A 488 38.03 1.44 -0.84
C MET A 488 38.26 1.06 -2.31
N GLY A 489 37.26 0.44 -2.96
CA GLY A 489 37.36 0.02 -4.36
C GLY A 489 37.60 1.19 -5.34
N THR A 490 36.94 2.33 -5.12
CA THR A 490 37.15 3.55 -5.94
C THR A 490 38.56 4.09 -5.74
N MET A 491 39.08 4.07 -4.51
CA MET A 491 40.46 4.50 -4.24
C MET A 491 41.48 3.57 -4.88
N ILE A 492 41.31 2.25 -4.77
CA ILE A 492 42.17 1.26 -5.46
C ILE A 492 42.16 1.48 -6.99
N GLN A 493 40.99 1.72 -7.59
CA GLN A 493 40.90 2.04 -9.03
C GLN A 493 41.62 3.33 -9.40
N ASN A 494 41.57 4.36 -8.55
CA ASN A 494 42.32 5.60 -8.76
C ASN A 494 43.84 5.37 -8.67
N TYR A 495 44.30 4.54 -7.73
CA TYR A 495 45.68 4.08 -7.69
C TYR A 495 46.05 3.28 -8.93
N ALA A 496 45.19 2.36 -9.40
CA ALA A 496 45.43 1.57 -10.60
C ALA A 496 45.62 2.46 -11.85
N LYS A 497 44.83 3.53 -11.99
CA LYS A 497 44.98 4.51 -13.07
C LYS A 497 46.29 5.30 -13.00
N ARG A 498 46.79 5.60 -11.79
CA ARG A 498 48.00 6.42 -11.57
C ARG A 498 49.29 5.60 -11.59
N ASN A 499 49.27 4.43 -10.95
CA ASN A 499 50.45 3.60 -10.66
C ASN A 499 50.47 2.27 -11.44
N LYS A 500 49.50 2.02 -12.34
CA LYS A 500 49.33 0.79 -13.12
C LYS A 500 49.33 -0.48 -12.25
N LEU A 501 48.22 -0.73 -11.55
CA LEU A 501 47.97 -2.01 -10.87
C LEU A 501 47.47 -3.03 -11.89
N ASP A 502 48.37 -3.87 -12.40
CA ASP A 502 48.09 -4.98 -13.30
C ASP A 502 48.19 -6.33 -12.57
N GLU A 503 48.05 -7.44 -13.31
CA GLU A 503 48.02 -8.79 -12.75
C GLU A 503 49.27 -9.12 -11.91
N GLU A 504 50.44 -8.61 -12.30
CA GLU A 504 51.71 -8.82 -11.58
C GLU A 504 51.68 -8.18 -10.18
N GLU A 505 51.15 -6.96 -10.06
CA GLU A 505 51.03 -6.26 -8.78
C GLU A 505 50.00 -6.93 -7.86
N TYR A 506 48.87 -7.38 -8.41
CA TYR A 506 47.87 -8.11 -7.62
C TYR A 506 48.45 -9.39 -7.04
N ARG A 507 49.19 -10.17 -7.84
CA ARG A 507 49.87 -11.40 -7.40
C ARG A 507 50.97 -11.14 -6.38
N GLY A 508 51.71 -10.04 -6.56
CA GLY A 508 52.96 -9.79 -5.84
C GLY A 508 53.94 -10.96 -5.97
N GLU A 509 54.95 -11.00 -5.09
CA GLU A 509 55.93 -12.09 -5.14
C GLU A 509 55.35 -13.43 -4.66
N ARG A 510 54.46 -13.40 -3.65
CA ARG A 510 53.93 -14.62 -3.01
C ARG A 510 53.03 -15.44 -3.95
N PHE A 511 52.27 -14.80 -4.82
CA PHE A 511 51.30 -15.46 -5.71
C PHE A 511 51.67 -15.35 -7.19
N LYS A 512 52.93 -15.06 -7.50
CA LYS A 512 53.44 -14.89 -8.87
C LYS A 512 53.00 -16.00 -9.83
N ASN A 513 53.05 -17.25 -9.38
CA ASN A 513 52.70 -18.43 -10.16
C ASN A 513 51.27 -18.95 -9.88
N TRP A 514 50.35 -18.09 -9.43
CA TRP A 514 48.96 -18.50 -9.19
C TRP A 514 48.27 -18.97 -10.48
N LYS A 515 47.45 -20.01 -10.35
CA LYS A 515 46.88 -20.80 -11.45
C LYS A 515 45.85 -20.06 -12.31
N CYS A 516 45.16 -19.07 -11.74
CA CYS A 516 44.14 -18.28 -12.42
C CYS A 516 44.47 -16.77 -12.32
N ASN A 517 43.73 -15.95 -13.07
CA ASN A 517 43.85 -14.49 -12.97
C ASN A 517 43.29 -14.02 -11.61
N VAL A 518 43.99 -13.09 -10.96
CA VAL A 518 43.59 -12.54 -9.65
C VAL A 518 43.33 -11.03 -9.68
N LYS A 519 43.63 -10.34 -10.79
CA LYS A 519 43.27 -8.93 -10.98
C LYS A 519 41.77 -8.71 -10.78
N GLY A 520 41.45 -7.74 -9.92
CA GLY A 520 40.08 -7.45 -9.48
C GLY A 520 39.76 -7.99 -8.09
N ASN A 521 40.56 -8.92 -7.54
CA ASN A 521 40.47 -9.31 -6.14
C ASN A 521 41.10 -8.22 -5.25
N ASN A 522 40.35 -7.17 -4.95
CA ASN A 522 40.84 -6.02 -4.20
C ASN A 522 41.29 -6.39 -2.77
N ASP A 523 40.62 -7.34 -2.13
CA ASP A 523 40.92 -7.82 -0.78
C ASP A 523 42.35 -8.37 -0.67
N MET A 524 42.84 -9.05 -1.73
CA MET A 524 44.22 -9.59 -1.80
C MET A 524 45.30 -8.52 -1.67
N LEU A 525 45.01 -7.27 -2.05
CA LEU A 525 45.98 -6.18 -1.95
C LEU A 525 46.37 -5.88 -0.49
N SER A 526 45.57 -6.30 0.49
CA SER A 526 45.95 -6.27 1.91
C SER A 526 47.20 -7.13 2.21
N ILE A 527 47.46 -8.17 1.41
CA ILE A 527 48.65 -9.03 1.51
C ILE A 527 49.75 -8.56 0.56
N THR A 528 49.40 -8.27 -0.70
CA THR A 528 50.40 -8.07 -1.77
C THR A 528 50.83 -6.62 -1.93
N GLN A 529 49.97 -5.66 -1.59
CA GLN A 529 50.22 -4.22 -1.68
C GLN A 529 49.79 -3.47 -0.40
N PRO A 530 50.24 -3.90 0.81
CA PRO A 530 49.73 -3.40 2.08
C PRO A 530 49.91 -1.89 2.27
N GLN A 531 50.97 -1.32 1.70
CA GLN A 531 51.25 0.13 1.79
C GLN A 531 50.18 0.97 1.08
N ILE A 532 49.68 0.51 -0.07
CA ILE A 532 48.61 1.21 -0.79
C ILE A 532 47.33 1.24 0.06
N ILE A 533 46.99 0.11 0.69
CA ILE A 533 45.80 -0.01 1.54
C ILE A 533 45.94 0.89 2.79
N GLN A 534 47.11 0.89 3.45
CA GLN A 534 47.39 1.78 4.58
C GLN A 534 47.30 3.27 4.19
N ASP A 535 47.80 3.65 3.02
CA ASP A 535 47.72 5.03 2.53
C ASP A 535 46.27 5.46 2.26
N ILE A 536 45.42 4.56 1.79
CA ILE A 536 43.98 4.83 1.61
C ILE A 536 43.31 5.06 2.98
N TYR A 537 43.56 4.20 3.97
CA TYR A 537 43.04 4.40 5.32
C TYR A 537 43.51 5.72 5.92
N ARG A 538 44.79 6.06 5.77
CA ARG A 538 45.37 7.31 6.28
C ARG A 538 44.69 8.53 5.64
N GLN A 539 44.43 8.50 4.34
CA GLN A 539 43.70 9.57 3.65
C GLN A 539 42.28 9.77 4.19
N TYR A 540 41.49 8.70 4.36
CA TYR A 540 40.14 8.84 4.93
C TYR A 540 40.16 9.33 6.39
N LEU A 541 41.12 8.89 7.19
CA LEU A 541 41.24 9.28 8.60
C LEU A 541 41.79 10.71 8.80
N GLU A 542 42.76 11.14 8.00
CA GLU A 542 43.41 12.45 8.15
C GLU A 542 42.72 13.55 7.31
N GLU A 543 42.43 13.29 6.03
CA GLU A 543 41.79 14.26 5.14
C GLU A 543 40.26 14.24 5.29
N GLY A 544 39.65 13.05 5.17
CA GLY A 544 38.21 12.86 5.36
C GLY A 544 37.77 13.13 6.81
N GLY A 545 38.62 12.76 7.77
CA GLY A 545 38.35 12.84 9.21
C GLY A 545 37.30 11.86 9.68
N SER A 546 37.29 10.65 9.12
CA SER A 546 36.40 9.57 9.55
C SER A 546 36.64 9.18 11.01
N ASN A 547 35.55 8.89 11.74
CA ASN A 547 35.60 8.30 13.08
C ASN A 547 35.73 6.77 13.01
N LEU A 548 35.12 6.17 11.98
CA LEU A 548 35.11 4.74 11.72
C LEU A 548 35.66 4.46 10.32
N ILE A 549 36.50 3.43 10.17
CA ILE A 549 37.10 3.00 8.89
C ILE A 549 36.69 1.56 8.60
N GLY A 550 36.26 1.26 7.38
CA GLY A 550 35.95 -0.09 6.92
C GLY A 550 37.21 -0.86 6.55
N THR A 551 37.28 -2.14 6.89
CA THR A 551 38.38 -3.02 6.45
C THR A 551 38.25 -3.39 4.97
N ASN A 552 39.38 -3.58 4.28
CA ASN A 552 39.42 -4.09 2.90
C ASN A 552 39.16 -5.62 2.86
N THR A 553 37.95 -6.02 3.27
CA THR A 553 37.56 -7.41 3.50
C THR A 553 36.18 -7.77 2.96
N PHE A 554 35.65 -6.94 2.06
CA PHE A 554 34.30 -7.08 1.52
C PHE A 554 34.03 -8.47 0.91
N SER A 555 35.01 -9.05 0.23
CA SER A 555 34.92 -10.35 -0.45
C SER A 555 35.73 -11.45 0.25
N SER A 556 36.31 -11.18 1.42
CA SER A 556 37.20 -12.09 2.15
C SER A 556 36.44 -13.24 2.82
N THR A 557 35.75 -14.04 2.02
CA THR A 557 34.96 -15.19 2.44
C THR A 557 35.36 -16.41 1.62
N THR A 558 35.27 -17.59 2.21
CA THR A 558 35.58 -18.87 1.53
C THR A 558 34.80 -19.03 0.23
N ILE A 559 33.53 -18.59 0.21
CA ILE A 559 32.65 -18.64 -0.97
C ILE A 559 33.12 -17.69 -2.09
N ALA A 560 33.40 -16.41 -1.79
CA ALA A 560 33.80 -15.46 -2.83
C ALA A 560 35.25 -15.69 -3.30
N MET A 561 36.12 -16.16 -2.41
CA MET A 561 37.51 -16.50 -2.76
C MET A 561 37.61 -17.75 -3.66
N ALA A 562 36.55 -18.56 -3.77
CA ALA A 562 36.50 -19.68 -4.70
C ALA A 562 36.59 -19.24 -6.18
N ASP A 563 36.10 -18.04 -6.52
CA ASP A 563 36.22 -17.47 -7.89
C ASP A 563 37.69 -17.24 -8.30
N TYR A 564 38.59 -17.13 -7.31
CA TYR A 564 40.04 -16.97 -7.47
C TYR A 564 40.83 -18.21 -7.00
N GLU A 565 40.12 -19.29 -6.65
CA GLU A 565 40.67 -20.53 -6.07
C GLU A 565 41.56 -20.30 -4.82
N MET A 566 41.21 -19.30 -3.99
CA MET A 566 41.96 -18.85 -2.80
C MET A 566 41.23 -19.10 -1.47
N GLU A 567 40.34 -20.08 -1.41
CA GLU A 567 39.47 -20.37 -0.25
C GLU A 567 40.26 -20.50 1.07
N ALA A 568 41.44 -21.10 1.01
CA ALA A 568 42.32 -21.29 2.18
C ALA A 568 42.84 -19.99 2.80
N TYR A 569 42.79 -18.88 2.06
CA TYR A 569 43.30 -17.57 2.51
C TYR A 569 42.23 -16.68 3.12
N ALA A 570 40.97 -17.12 3.20
CA ALA A 570 39.87 -16.32 3.73
C ALA A 570 40.19 -15.74 5.12
N TYR A 571 40.65 -16.57 6.07
CA TYR A 571 41.08 -16.08 7.39
C TYR A 571 42.21 -15.03 7.29
N GLU A 572 43.26 -15.32 6.51
CA GLU A 572 44.45 -14.46 6.43
C GLU A 572 44.13 -13.09 5.81
N LEU A 573 43.28 -13.06 4.78
CA LEU A 573 42.82 -11.81 4.16
C LEU A 573 42.09 -10.92 5.16
N ASN A 574 41.21 -11.51 5.99
CA ASN A 574 40.52 -10.77 7.04
C ASN A 574 41.46 -10.25 8.12
N TYR A 575 42.37 -11.11 8.59
CA TYR A 575 43.36 -10.74 9.60
C TYR A 575 44.23 -9.57 9.13
N GLU A 576 44.79 -9.66 7.92
CA GLU A 576 45.63 -8.60 7.36
C GLU A 576 44.83 -7.32 7.06
N GLY A 577 43.63 -7.45 6.48
CA GLY A 577 42.75 -6.31 6.21
C GLY A 577 42.39 -5.52 7.48
N ALA A 578 42.10 -6.22 8.57
CA ALA A 578 41.82 -5.66 9.88
C ALA A 578 43.07 -5.09 10.57
N ARG A 579 44.19 -5.83 10.55
CA ARG A 579 45.47 -5.39 11.14
C ARG A 579 45.92 -4.07 10.55
N LEU A 580 45.92 -3.95 9.23
CA LEU A 580 46.37 -2.72 8.55
C LEU A 580 45.49 -1.53 8.94
N ALA A 581 44.17 -1.72 9.03
CA ALA A 581 43.25 -0.68 9.48
C ALA A 581 43.51 -0.28 10.94
N ARG A 582 43.72 -1.27 11.82
CA ARG A 582 44.01 -1.06 13.25
C ARG A 582 45.30 -0.29 13.47
N GLU A 583 46.38 -0.65 12.79
CA GLU A 583 47.66 0.03 12.88
C GLU A 583 47.55 1.52 12.50
N VAL A 584 46.85 1.83 11.41
CA VAL A 584 46.65 3.23 10.99
C VAL A 584 45.68 3.95 11.94
N CYS A 585 44.63 3.31 12.42
CA CYS A 585 43.75 3.89 13.44
C CYS A 585 44.50 4.22 14.73
N ASP A 586 45.40 3.36 15.20
CA ASP A 586 46.24 3.60 16.37
C ASP A 586 47.23 4.74 16.12
N GLU A 587 47.89 4.75 14.96
CA GLU A 587 48.80 5.83 14.55
C GLU A 587 48.10 7.20 14.59
N VAL A 588 46.92 7.29 13.97
CA VAL A 588 46.17 8.55 13.88
C VAL A 588 45.52 8.90 15.24
N THR A 589 45.08 7.90 16.03
CA THR A 589 44.60 8.09 17.41
C THR A 589 45.67 8.65 18.33
N ALA A 590 46.91 8.15 18.23
CA ALA A 590 48.02 8.66 19.03
C ALA A 590 48.33 10.15 18.74
N LYS A 591 48.07 10.64 17.51
CA LYS A 591 48.22 12.06 17.15
C LYS A 591 47.14 12.95 17.76
N ASP A 592 45.92 12.44 17.97
CA ASP A 592 44.82 13.15 18.63
C ASP A 592 43.96 12.19 19.48
N PRO A 593 44.34 11.92 20.75
CA PRO A 593 43.61 11.00 21.62
C PRO A 593 42.18 11.42 21.95
N THR A 594 41.82 12.70 21.71
CA THR A 594 40.45 13.20 21.93
C THR A 594 39.42 12.59 20.99
N LYS A 595 39.90 11.98 19.90
CA LYS A 595 39.09 11.35 18.87
C LYS A 595 39.62 9.95 18.62
N PRO A 596 39.25 8.91 19.38
CA PRO A 596 39.62 7.54 19.03
C PRO A 596 39.03 7.16 17.66
N ARG A 597 39.81 6.40 16.87
CA ARG A 597 39.41 5.88 15.56
C ARG A 597 39.09 4.40 15.69
N PHE A 598 37.96 3.99 15.14
CA PHE A 598 37.44 2.64 15.27
C PHE A 598 37.51 1.87 13.95
N VAL A 599 37.95 0.62 14.02
CA VAL A 599 38.03 -0.29 12.88
C VAL A 599 36.73 -1.05 12.73
N VAL A 600 36.13 -1.03 11.55
CA VAL A 600 34.91 -1.77 11.25
C VAL A 600 35.23 -2.92 10.31
N GLY A 601 35.06 -4.14 10.83
CA GLY A 601 35.16 -5.37 10.06
C GLY A 601 34.03 -5.47 9.05
N ALA A 602 34.33 -5.10 7.81
CA ALA A 602 33.41 -5.11 6.68
C ALA A 602 33.18 -6.55 6.19
N MET A 603 31.92 -7.01 6.26
CA MET A 603 31.50 -8.33 5.80
C MET A 603 30.46 -8.19 4.70
N GLY A 604 30.87 -8.42 3.45
CA GLY A 604 29.98 -8.37 2.29
C GLY A 604 29.06 -9.59 2.18
N PRO A 605 28.11 -9.56 1.23
CA PRO A 605 27.04 -10.56 1.10
C PRO A 605 27.45 -11.88 0.42
N THR A 606 28.74 -12.09 0.09
CA THR A 606 29.25 -13.11 -0.87
C THR A 606 28.73 -12.89 -2.30
N ASN A 607 29.12 -13.77 -3.24
CA ASN A 607 28.63 -13.79 -4.63
C ASN A 607 27.44 -14.75 -4.84
N ARG A 608 26.89 -15.38 -3.79
CA ARG A 608 25.78 -16.35 -3.87
C ARG A 608 24.54 -15.89 -3.11
N THR A 609 23.36 -16.17 -3.65
CA THR A 609 22.05 -15.93 -3.01
C THR A 609 21.53 -17.19 -2.33
N ALA A 610 21.03 -17.09 -1.09
CA ALA A 610 20.37 -18.19 -0.39
C ALA A 610 18.84 -18.18 -0.56
N SER A 611 18.21 -17.01 -0.73
CA SER A 611 16.75 -16.90 -0.88
C SER A 611 16.27 -17.05 -2.32
N ILE A 612 17.09 -16.70 -3.31
CA ILE A 612 16.77 -16.72 -4.74
C ILE A 612 17.33 -17.98 -5.41
N SER A 613 16.55 -18.57 -6.33
CA SER A 613 17.03 -19.69 -7.14
C SER A 613 17.96 -19.21 -8.26
N PRO A 614 19.09 -19.89 -8.50
CA PRO A 614 19.95 -19.64 -9.66
C PRO A 614 19.36 -20.17 -10.98
N SER A 615 18.34 -21.04 -10.90
CA SER A 615 17.72 -21.70 -12.04
C SER A 615 16.32 -21.16 -12.29
N VAL A 616 16.06 -20.82 -13.55
CA VAL A 616 14.72 -20.42 -14.02
C VAL A 616 13.73 -21.58 -14.03
N GLU A 617 14.24 -22.80 -14.23
CA GLU A 617 13.42 -24.02 -14.36
C GLU A 617 13.07 -24.65 -13.02
N ASP A 618 14.02 -24.59 -12.07
CA ASP A 618 13.86 -25.15 -10.74
C ASP A 618 13.81 -24.05 -9.68
N PRO A 619 12.62 -23.58 -9.26
CA PRO A 619 12.49 -22.59 -8.20
C PRO A 619 12.99 -23.08 -6.83
N ALA A 620 13.22 -24.39 -6.66
CA ALA A 620 13.78 -24.98 -5.44
C ALA A 620 15.31 -25.14 -5.47
N ALA A 621 15.98 -24.87 -6.60
CA ALA A 621 17.44 -24.93 -6.66
C ALA A 621 18.09 -23.80 -5.85
N ARG A 622 19.27 -24.05 -5.27
CA ARG A 622 20.06 -23.07 -4.49
C ARG A 622 21.54 -23.30 -4.72
N ASN A 623 22.32 -22.21 -4.77
CA ASN A 623 23.78 -22.26 -4.94
C ASN A 623 24.55 -22.37 -3.61
N VAL A 624 23.87 -22.11 -2.50
CA VAL A 624 24.46 -22.07 -1.16
C VAL A 624 23.40 -22.45 -0.13
N HIS A 625 23.84 -23.02 0.99
CA HIS A 625 23.00 -23.37 2.13
C HIS A 625 23.23 -22.43 3.32
N PHE A 626 22.23 -22.31 4.18
CA PHE A 626 22.32 -21.47 5.38
C PHE A 626 23.53 -21.84 6.27
N ASP A 627 23.73 -23.13 6.52
CA ASP A 627 24.84 -23.61 7.37
C ASP A 627 26.22 -23.33 6.75
N GLU A 628 26.33 -23.48 5.43
CA GLU A 628 27.56 -23.14 4.67
C GLU A 628 27.88 -21.64 4.78
N LEU A 629 26.87 -20.78 4.73
CA LEU A 629 27.04 -19.35 4.96
C LEU A 629 27.45 -19.04 6.41
N VAL A 630 26.84 -19.70 7.39
CA VAL A 630 27.22 -19.55 8.81
C VAL A 630 28.68 -19.92 9.02
N GLU A 631 29.14 -21.04 8.49
CA GLU A 631 30.55 -21.47 8.59
C GLU A 631 31.49 -20.47 7.89
N THR A 632 31.11 -20.02 6.69
CA THR A 632 31.86 -19.04 5.91
C THR A 632 32.03 -17.71 6.66
N TYR A 633 30.95 -17.17 7.21
CA TYR A 633 31.00 -15.93 8.00
C TYR A 633 31.69 -16.13 9.34
N PHE A 634 31.57 -17.29 9.98
CA PHE A 634 32.28 -17.57 11.23
C PHE A 634 33.80 -17.55 11.02
N GLU A 635 34.32 -18.14 9.93
CA GLU A 635 35.73 -18.06 9.54
C GLU A 635 36.18 -16.61 9.32
N GLN A 636 35.34 -15.81 8.64
CA GLN A 636 35.58 -14.38 8.42
C GLN A 636 35.70 -13.60 9.73
N ILE A 637 34.73 -13.79 10.65
CA ILE A 637 34.65 -13.08 11.94
C ILE A 637 35.88 -13.37 12.79
N VAL A 638 36.32 -14.63 12.88
CA VAL A 638 37.52 -14.98 13.66
C VAL A 638 38.74 -14.23 13.12
N GLY A 639 38.93 -14.19 11.79
CA GLY A 639 40.04 -13.44 11.18
C GLY A 639 39.97 -11.93 11.45
N LEU A 640 38.79 -11.31 11.32
CA LEU A 640 38.57 -9.89 11.55
C LEU A 640 38.84 -9.48 13.01
N VAL A 641 38.33 -10.26 13.96
CA VAL A 641 38.51 -9.99 15.39
C VAL A 641 39.97 -10.21 15.80
N ASP A 642 40.59 -11.29 15.31
CA ASP A 642 42.02 -11.57 15.54
C ASP A 642 42.92 -10.48 14.93
N GLY A 643 42.50 -9.83 13.84
CA GLY A 643 43.17 -8.67 13.24
C GLY A 643 42.84 -7.33 13.90
N GLY A 644 41.97 -7.29 14.91
CA GLY A 644 41.76 -6.12 15.77
C GLY A 644 40.58 -5.20 15.39
N CYS A 645 39.58 -5.68 14.65
CA CYS A 645 38.33 -4.94 14.39
C CYS A 645 37.56 -4.58 15.65
N ASP A 646 37.12 -3.31 15.81
CA ASP A 646 36.27 -2.79 16.91
C ASP A 646 34.79 -3.14 16.73
N VAL A 647 34.29 -3.08 15.50
CA VAL A 647 32.87 -3.28 15.15
C VAL A 647 32.80 -4.34 14.06
N LEU A 648 31.76 -5.17 14.05
CA LEU A 648 31.45 -6.05 12.91
C LEU A 648 30.29 -5.44 12.12
N MET A 649 30.47 -5.27 10.81
CA MET A 649 29.41 -4.75 9.93
C MET A 649 29.06 -5.76 8.85
N VAL A 650 27.81 -6.26 8.89
CA VAL A 650 27.22 -7.01 7.78
C VAL A 650 26.70 -5.98 6.79
N GLU A 651 27.31 -5.83 5.62
CA GLU A 651 26.99 -4.73 4.71
C GLU A 651 26.64 -5.15 3.29
N THR A 652 26.07 -4.20 2.55
CA THR A 652 25.63 -4.37 1.16
C THR A 652 24.68 -5.56 0.99
N ILE A 653 23.79 -5.74 1.97
CA ILE A 653 22.91 -6.90 2.01
C ILE A 653 21.87 -6.78 0.90
N PHE A 654 22.03 -7.60 -0.13
CA PHE A 654 21.03 -7.79 -1.19
C PHE A 654 20.06 -8.95 -0.88
N ASP A 655 20.49 -9.91 -0.06
CA ASP A 655 19.72 -11.10 0.35
C ASP A 655 19.69 -11.20 1.88
N THR A 656 18.52 -11.00 2.47
CA THR A 656 18.35 -11.02 3.93
C THR A 656 18.66 -12.37 4.54
N LEU A 657 18.51 -13.49 3.81
CA LEU A 657 18.85 -14.80 4.34
C LEU A 657 20.37 -14.94 4.56
N ASN A 658 21.18 -14.34 3.69
CA ASN A 658 22.63 -14.25 3.89
C ASN A 658 22.96 -13.44 5.14
N ALA A 659 22.30 -12.29 5.33
CA ALA A 659 22.50 -11.48 6.52
C ALA A 659 22.10 -12.21 7.80
N LYS A 660 20.99 -12.97 7.80
CA LYS A 660 20.61 -13.81 8.95
C LYS A 660 21.66 -14.88 9.25
N ALA A 661 22.27 -15.49 8.23
CA ALA A 661 23.37 -16.43 8.43
C ALA A 661 24.62 -15.75 9.02
N ALA A 662 24.98 -14.56 8.52
CA ALA A 662 26.07 -13.77 9.08
C ALA A 662 25.81 -13.38 10.55
N LEU A 663 24.61 -12.88 10.85
CA LEU A 663 24.21 -12.49 12.21
C LEU A 663 24.13 -13.69 13.17
N TYR A 664 23.74 -14.86 12.66
CA TYR A 664 23.82 -16.11 13.42
C TYR A 664 25.28 -16.44 13.77
N ALA A 665 26.20 -16.35 12.80
CA ALA A 665 27.62 -16.58 13.02
C ALA A 665 28.23 -15.56 14.01
N VAL A 666 27.85 -14.29 13.91
CA VAL A 666 28.23 -13.24 14.88
C VAL A 666 27.71 -13.59 16.27
N GLY A 667 26.44 -13.95 16.40
CA GLY A 667 25.84 -14.35 17.67
C GLY A 667 26.56 -15.53 18.31
N GLU A 668 26.87 -16.59 17.55
CA GLU A 668 27.67 -17.72 18.03
C GLU A 668 29.07 -17.29 18.49
N PHE A 669 29.76 -16.47 17.70
CA PHE A 669 31.09 -15.99 18.07
C PHE A 669 31.06 -15.19 19.37
N LEU A 670 30.09 -14.28 19.56
CA LEU A 670 29.95 -13.49 20.77
C LEU A 670 29.61 -14.35 22.00
N GLU A 671 28.76 -15.37 21.83
CA GLU A 671 28.47 -16.32 22.91
C GLU A 671 29.71 -17.14 23.30
N PHE A 672 30.49 -17.63 22.34
CA PHE A 672 31.70 -18.42 22.61
C PHE A 672 32.86 -17.60 23.17
N SER A 673 32.99 -16.35 22.73
CA SER A 673 34.07 -15.46 23.16
C SER A 673 33.77 -14.73 24.46
N GLY A 674 32.48 -14.53 24.79
CA GLY A 674 32.07 -13.72 25.93
C GLY A 674 32.39 -12.22 25.75
N LEU A 675 32.59 -11.77 24.52
CA LEU A 675 32.90 -10.37 24.19
C LEU A 675 31.61 -9.57 23.86
N ASP A 676 31.67 -8.25 24.04
CA ASP A 676 30.67 -7.31 23.54
C ASP A 676 31.25 -6.48 22.38
N ILE A 677 31.24 -7.06 21.18
CA ILE A 677 31.61 -6.36 19.95
C ILE A 677 30.32 -5.81 19.32
N PRO A 678 30.20 -4.48 19.11
CA PRO A 678 29.06 -3.89 18.43
C PRO A 678 28.86 -4.45 17.02
N VAL A 679 27.60 -4.67 16.66
CA VAL A 679 27.19 -5.21 15.35
C VAL A 679 26.40 -4.16 14.59
N PHE A 680 26.87 -3.79 13.40
CA PHE A 680 26.18 -2.89 12.48
C PHE A 680 25.64 -3.69 11.29
N VAL A 681 24.51 -3.25 10.73
CA VAL A 681 23.87 -3.95 9.63
C VAL A 681 23.44 -2.96 8.54
N SER A 682 23.89 -3.16 7.31
CA SER A 682 23.61 -2.26 6.20
C SER A 682 22.95 -2.99 5.03
N GLY A 683 21.70 -2.64 4.75
CA GLY A 683 20.94 -3.15 3.62
C GLY A 683 21.23 -2.40 2.33
N THR A 684 21.02 -3.05 1.18
CA THR A 684 21.07 -2.40 -0.13
C THR A 684 19.74 -2.57 -0.86
N LEU A 685 19.13 -1.44 -1.23
CA LEU A 685 17.92 -1.40 -2.05
C LEU A 685 18.34 -1.16 -3.49
N VAL A 686 17.93 -2.06 -4.39
CA VAL A 686 18.50 -2.13 -5.74
C VAL A 686 17.93 -1.11 -6.72
N ASP A 687 16.73 -0.58 -6.43
CA ASP A 687 16.04 0.37 -7.30
C ASP A 687 15.05 1.28 -6.53
N GLN A 688 14.28 2.08 -7.27
CA GLN A 688 13.25 2.97 -6.73
C GLN A 688 12.00 2.26 -6.19
N SER A 689 11.87 0.94 -6.33
CA SER A 689 10.79 0.17 -5.68
C SER A 689 10.97 0.14 -4.15
N GLY A 690 12.20 0.40 -3.67
CA GLY A 690 12.53 0.39 -2.25
C GLY A 690 12.63 -1.00 -1.64
N ARG A 691 12.98 -2.00 -2.46
CA ARG A 691 13.16 -3.38 -2.03
C ARG A 691 14.60 -3.85 -2.20
N THR A 692 15.02 -4.79 -1.35
CA THR A 692 16.26 -5.56 -1.52
C THR A 692 16.18 -6.42 -2.79
N LEU A 693 17.30 -6.98 -3.27
CA LEU A 693 17.27 -7.91 -4.41
C LEU A 693 16.36 -9.13 -4.14
N SER A 694 16.31 -9.61 -2.89
CA SER A 694 15.41 -10.69 -2.46
C SER A 694 13.93 -10.28 -2.26
N GLY A 695 13.58 -9.03 -2.57
CA GLY A 695 12.21 -8.52 -2.60
C GLY A 695 11.66 -7.93 -1.29
N GLN A 696 12.44 -7.86 -0.20
CA GLN A 696 11.98 -7.30 1.08
C GLN A 696 11.93 -5.77 1.08
N THR A 697 10.92 -5.20 1.75
CA THR A 697 10.92 -3.76 2.10
C THR A 697 11.94 -3.46 3.20
N GLY A 698 12.30 -2.19 3.40
CA GLY A 698 13.23 -1.78 4.45
C GLY A 698 12.75 -2.12 5.87
N GLU A 699 11.44 -2.01 6.11
CA GLU A 699 10.79 -2.39 7.37
C GLU A 699 10.86 -3.90 7.59
N ALA A 700 10.50 -4.70 6.57
CA ALA A 700 10.56 -6.16 6.62
C ALA A 700 12.00 -6.67 6.83
N PHE A 701 12.97 -6.01 6.18
CA PHE A 701 14.39 -6.27 6.38
C PHE A 701 14.78 -6.07 7.85
N TYR A 702 14.45 -4.90 8.43
CA TYR A 702 14.75 -4.62 9.83
C TYR A 702 14.16 -5.67 10.78
N VAL A 703 12.89 -6.04 10.58
CA VAL A 703 12.21 -7.06 11.41
C VAL A 703 12.93 -8.40 11.36
N SER A 704 13.39 -8.79 10.17
CA SER A 704 14.07 -10.06 9.93
C SER A 704 15.39 -10.17 10.68
N ILE A 705 16.08 -9.04 10.90
CA ILE A 705 17.37 -8.96 11.60
C ILE A 705 17.26 -8.46 13.05
N ARG A 706 16.10 -7.93 13.47
CA ARG A 706 15.88 -7.30 14.79
C ARG A 706 16.32 -8.18 15.95
N HIS A 707 16.15 -9.50 15.83
CA HIS A 707 16.53 -10.49 16.84
C HIS A 707 18.03 -10.47 17.19
N ALA A 708 18.90 -10.06 16.25
CA ALA A 708 20.33 -9.94 16.49
C ALA A 708 20.69 -8.69 17.33
N LYS A 709 19.71 -7.81 17.58
CA LYS A 709 19.85 -6.56 18.33
C LYS A 709 21.05 -5.71 17.86
N PRO A 710 21.08 -5.34 16.56
CA PRO A 710 22.15 -4.53 16.02
C PRO A 710 22.22 -3.19 16.75
N MET A 711 23.45 -2.68 16.94
CA MET A 711 23.66 -1.38 17.55
C MET A 711 23.30 -0.25 16.57
N CYS A 712 23.54 -0.47 15.28
CA CYS A 712 23.22 0.46 14.20
C CYS A 712 22.72 -0.29 12.97
N VAL A 713 21.68 0.24 12.31
CA VAL A 713 21.14 -0.29 11.05
C VAL A 713 21.07 0.81 10.01
N GLY A 714 21.26 0.49 8.73
CA GLY A 714 21.21 1.52 7.71
C GLY A 714 21.16 0.98 6.30
N LEU A 715 21.39 1.89 5.36
CA LEU A 715 21.40 1.59 3.92
C LEU A 715 22.70 2.06 3.28
N ASN A 716 23.17 1.29 2.29
CA ASN A 716 24.32 1.66 1.48
C ASN A 716 24.25 1.17 0.03
N CYS A 717 25.08 1.78 -0.81
CA CYS A 717 25.27 1.41 -2.22
C CYS A 717 24.00 1.54 -3.09
N ALA A 718 24.10 1.13 -4.35
CA ALA A 718 23.10 1.16 -5.43
C ALA A 718 22.51 2.52 -5.81
N LEU A 719 22.18 3.37 -4.84
CA LEU A 719 21.50 4.65 -5.01
C LEU A 719 22.36 5.82 -4.48
N GLY A 720 22.20 6.99 -5.09
CA GLY A 720 22.68 8.26 -4.53
C GLY A 720 21.79 8.74 -3.38
N ALA A 721 22.26 9.73 -2.61
CA ALA A 721 21.55 10.23 -1.42
C ALA A 721 20.13 10.70 -1.72
N LYS A 722 19.95 11.48 -2.80
CA LYS A 722 18.62 11.95 -3.26
C LYS A 722 17.61 10.83 -3.45
N HIS A 723 18.07 9.68 -3.93
CA HIS A 723 17.25 8.51 -4.24
C HIS A 723 16.94 7.65 -3.01
N MET A 724 17.74 7.76 -1.95
CA MET A 724 17.56 7.00 -0.71
C MET A 724 16.59 7.66 0.29
N VAL A 725 16.23 8.94 0.09
CA VAL A 725 15.32 9.73 0.96
C VAL A 725 14.09 8.96 1.46
N PRO A 726 13.20 8.43 0.59
CA PRO A 726 11.98 7.76 1.05
C PRO A 726 12.25 6.46 1.82
N PHE A 727 13.45 5.87 1.67
CA PHE A 727 13.80 4.61 2.30
C PHE A 727 14.46 4.83 3.66
N VAL A 728 15.35 5.82 3.75
CA VAL A 728 15.95 6.25 5.02
C VAL A 728 14.89 6.78 5.96
N GLU A 729 13.91 7.56 5.46
CA GLU A 729 12.79 8.03 6.28
C GLU A 729 12.05 6.86 6.92
N ARG A 730 11.62 5.87 6.12
CA ARG A 730 10.85 4.72 6.61
C ARG A 730 11.66 3.85 7.57
N LEU A 731 12.92 3.54 7.22
CA LEU A 731 13.82 2.79 8.10
C LEU A 731 14.06 3.53 9.41
N SER A 732 14.23 4.86 9.38
CA SER A 732 14.45 5.67 10.58
C SER A 732 13.26 5.69 11.54
N LYS A 733 12.04 5.48 11.03
CA LYS A 733 10.82 5.34 11.85
C LYS A 733 10.66 3.92 12.41
N ALA A 734 11.17 2.92 11.69
CA ALA A 734 11.07 1.51 12.08
C ALA A 734 12.17 1.07 13.07
N ALA A 735 13.38 1.60 12.94
CA ALA A 735 14.56 1.12 13.67
C ALA A 735 14.55 1.56 15.15
N GLU A 736 14.63 0.59 16.06
CA GLU A 736 14.78 0.80 17.51
C GLU A 736 16.23 1.12 17.93
N CYS A 737 17.17 0.95 17.01
CA CYS A 737 18.60 1.22 17.22
C CYS A 737 19.03 2.52 16.51
N PHE A 738 20.35 2.78 16.49
CA PHE A 738 20.90 3.89 15.71
C PHE A 738 20.76 3.64 14.20
N VAL A 739 20.79 4.74 13.43
CA VAL A 739 20.57 4.68 11.98
C VAL A 739 21.75 5.26 11.21
N HIS A 740 22.19 4.59 10.15
CA HIS A 740 23.24 5.08 9.26
C HIS A 740 22.84 5.13 7.79
N VAL A 741 23.57 5.91 7.01
CA VAL A 741 23.54 5.84 5.54
C VAL A 741 24.93 6.11 4.96
N TYR A 742 25.32 5.37 3.93
CA TYR A 742 26.47 5.74 3.11
C TYR A 742 26.18 5.50 1.63
N SER A 743 25.72 6.57 0.98
CA SER A 743 25.24 6.55 -0.40
C SER A 743 26.39 6.56 -1.42
N ASN A 744 26.10 6.18 -2.66
CA ASN A 744 27.03 6.43 -3.77
C ASN A 744 27.17 7.94 -4.05
N ALA A 745 28.24 8.32 -4.75
CA ALA A 745 28.43 9.67 -5.31
C ALA A 745 27.59 9.82 -6.60
N GLY A 746 26.27 9.72 -6.45
CA GLY A 746 25.31 9.73 -7.55
C GLY A 746 25.05 8.33 -8.14
N LEU A 747 24.32 8.29 -9.24
CA LEU A 747 24.14 7.07 -10.04
C LEU A 747 25.34 6.87 -10.97
N PRO A 748 25.75 5.62 -11.27
CA PRO A 748 26.83 5.38 -12.20
C PRO A 748 26.49 5.92 -13.59
N ASN A 749 27.42 6.63 -14.22
CA ASN A 749 27.30 7.13 -15.57
C ASN A 749 27.51 6.02 -16.61
N ALA A 750 27.30 6.32 -17.91
CA ALA A 750 27.42 5.32 -18.99
C ALA A 750 28.80 4.66 -19.12
N MET A 751 29.83 5.25 -18.52
CA MET A 751 31.21 4.73 -18.49
C MET A 751 31.55 4.02 -17.16
N GLY A 752 30.55 3.83 -16.28
CA GLY A 752 30.72 3.23 -14.96
C GLY A 752 31.39 4.14 -13.91
N GLY A 753 31.54 5.43 -14.21
CA GLY A 753 32.05 6.44 -13.28
C GLY A 753 30.95 7.11 -12.46
N TYR A 754 31.34 7.99 -11.54
CA TYR A 754 30.45 8.73 -10.64
C TYR A 754 30.73 10.23 -10.80
N ASP A 755 29.67 11.01 -11.00
CA ASP A 755 29.77 12.41 -11.44
C ASP A 755 29.56 13.43 -10.31
N ASP A 756 28.98 13.02 -9.17
CA ASP A 756 28.73 13.94 -8.06
C ASP A 756 30.06 14.45 -7.48
N THR A 757 30.15 15.76 -7.30
CA THR A 757 31.27 16.40 -6.61
C THR A 757 31.14 16.30 -5.09
N PRO A 758 32.19 16.58 -4.30
CA PRO A 758 32.08 16.68 -2.84
C PRO A 758 30.96 17.61 -2.38
N GLU A 759 30.79 18.75 -3.04
CA GLU A 759 29.75 19.73 -2.76
C GLU A 759 28.35 19.21 -3.10
N ASP A 760 28.21 18.46 -4.20
CA ASP A 760 26.95 17.83 -4.58
C ASP A 760 26.53 16.77 -3.56
N MET A 761 27.44 15.84 -3.24
CA MET A 761 27.16 14.76 -2.29
C MET A 761 26.81 15.30 -0.90
N ALA A 762 27.51 16.34 -0.42
CA ALA A 762 27.17 17.00 0.84
C ALA A 762 25.80 17.69 0.79
N ARG A 763 25.47 18.37 -0.31
CA ARG A 763 24.16 19.02 -0.51
C ARG A 763 23.02 18.02 -0.55
N GLU A 764 23.21 16.86 -1.20
CA GLU A 764 22.17 15.82 -1.29
C GLU A 764 21.93 15.10 0.04
N ASN A 765 22.98 14.88 0.85
CA ASN A 765 22.84 14.27 2.17
C ASN A 765 22.20 15.22 3.22
N LYS A 766 22.18 16.53 2.95
CA LYS A 766 21.67 17.56 3.88
C LYS A 766 20.27 17.26 4.41
N VAL A 767 19.39 16.72 3.56
CA VAL A 767 18.00 16.36 3.93
C VAL A 767 17.95 15.37 5.09
N PHE A 768 18.89 14.43 5.17
CA PHE A 768 18.92 13.45 6.25
C PHE A 768 19.27 14.09 7.60
N PHE A 769 20.14 15.10 7.58
CA PHE A 769 20.57 15.82 8.79
C PHE A 769 19.50 16.81 9.25
N GLU A 770 18.86 17.52 8.32
CA GLU A 770 17.77 18.46 8.62
C GLU A 770 16.57 17.77 9.27
N ASN A 771 16.25 16.55 8.83
CA ASN A 771 15.16 15.77 9.42
C ASN A 771 15.59 14.93 10.65
N GLY A 772 16.87 14.96 11.01
CA GLY A 772 17.38 14.22 12.18
C GLY A 772 17.21 12.70 12.06
N TRP A 773 17.45 12.13 10.87
CA TRP A 773 17.25 10.70 10.62
C TRP A 773 18.47 9.81 10.86
N LEU A 774 19.65 10.39 11.06
CA LEU A 774 20.91 9.65 11.09
C LEU A 774 21.72 9.87 12.37
N ASN A 775 22.50 8.86 12.71
CA ASN A 775 23.53 8.85 13.74
C ASN A 775 24.94 8.68 13.15
N MET A 776 25.05 8.06 11.98
CA MET A 776 26.30 7.89 11.23
C MET A 776 26.06 8.13 9.74
N VAL A 777 27.03 8.73 9.05
CA VAL A 777 27.01 8.95 7.60
C VAL A 777 28.37 8.65 6.97
N GLY A 778 28.40 8.17 5.74
CA GLY A 778 29.64 7.93 4.98
C GLY A 778 29.42 7.98 3.46
N GLY A 779 30.34 7.38 2.71
CA GLY A 779 30.21 7.23 1.27
C GLY A 779 30.44 5.79 0.79
N CYS A 780 29.75 5.41 -0.28
CA CYS A 780 29.98 4.13 -0.98
C CYS A 780 30.64 4.42 -2.34
N CYS A 781 30.23 3.76 -3.41
CA CYS A 781 30.91 3.80 -4.70
C CYS A 781 31.01 5.24 -5.25
N GLY A 782 32.21 5.60 -5.74
CA GLY A 782 32.51 6.95 -6.25
C GLY A 782 33.01 7.94 -5.19
N SER A 783 32.79 7.69 -3.91
CA SER A 783 33.22 8.60 -2.84
C SER A 783 34.72 8.55 -2.56
N THR A 784 35.30 9.70 -2.25
CA THR A 784 36.74 9.90 -1.97
C THR A 784 36.92 10.73 -0.68
N PRO A 785 38.14 10.86 -0.12
CA PRO A 785 38.35 11.63 1.12
C PRO A 785 37.81 13.07 1.07
N PRO A 786 37.92 13.85 -0.03
CA PRO A 786 37.23 15.12 -0.18
C PRO A 786 35.71 15.06 0.00
N HIS A 787 35.04 14.02 -0.50
CA HIS A 787 33.59 13.84 -0.32
C HIS A 787 33.24 13.65 1.16
N ILE A 788 33.99 12.78 1.85
CA ILE A 788 33.78 12.51 3.28
C ILE A 788 34.01 13.78 4.11
N LYS A 789 35.04 14.56 3.78
CA LYS A 789 35.30 15.85 4.41
C LYS A 789 34.12 16.83 4.23
N ALA A 790 33.59 16.95 3.02
CA ALA A 790 32.46 17.83 2.72
C ALA A 790 31.18 17.41 3.48
N ILE A 791 30.91 16.10 3.56
CA ILE A 791 29.80 15.55 4.34
C ILE A 791 29.97 15.85 5.83
N ARG A 792 31.16 15.64 6.39
CA ARG A 792 31.49 15.94 7.79
C ARG A 792 31.28 17.41 8.14
N GLU A 793 31.77 18.30 7.27
CA GLU A 793 31.64 19.75 7.46
C GLU A 793 30.16 20.18 7.41
N MET A 794 29.36 19.57 6.53
CA MET A 794 27.91 19.79 6.48
C MET A 794 27.20 19.25 7.73
N SER A 795 27.51 18.02 8.17
CA SER A 795 26.81 17.35 9.26
C SER A 795 27.09 17.98 10.64
N ALA A 796 28.25 18.66 10.81
CA ALA A 796 28.64 19.29 12.07
C ALA A 796 27.66 20.36 12.58
N GLY A 797 26.83 20.95 11.70
CA GLY A 797 25.79 21.91 12.06
C GLY A 797 24.50 21.30 12.62
N TYR A 798 24.37 19.96 12.64
CA TYR A 798 23.14 19.26 12.93
C TYR A 798 23.25 18.34 14.14
N LYS A 799 22.11 18.06 14.78
CA LYS A 799 22.01 17.12 15.89
C LYS A 799 21.77 15.70 15.36
N PRO A 800 22.34 14.66 15.98
CA PRO A 800 22.06 13.29 15.60
C PRO A 800 20.61 12.89 15.91
N ARG A 801 20.14 11.84 15.24
CA ARG A 801 18.85 11.20 15.51
C ARG A 801 18.76 10.75 16.95
N LYS A 802 17.64 11.06 17.61
CA LYS A 802 17.31 10.48 18.92
C LYS A 802 16.84 9.04 18.75
N LEU A 803 17.23 8.16 19.66
CA LEU A 803 16.65 6.83 19.73
C LEU A 803 15.15 6.94 20.02
N PRO A 804 14.31 6.15 19.36
CA PRO A 804 12.88 6.14 19.65
C PRO A 804 12.63 5.43 20.97
N ASP A 805 11.56 5.83 21.65
CA ASP A 805 11.09 5.08 22.81
C ASP A 805 10.60 3.73 22.29
N VAL A 806 11.28 2.65 22.70
CA VAL A 806 11.02 1.28 22.21
C VAL A 806 9.65 0.71 22.63
N GLY A 807 8.83 1.52 23.30
CA GLY A 807 7.43 1.21 23.59
C GLY A 807 7.26 -0.08 24.40
N ARG A 808 6.04 -0.61 24.36
CA ARG A 808 5.76 -1.98 24.81
C ARG A 808 6.29 -2.99 23.79
N PRO A 809 6.77 -4.17 24.21
CA PRO A 809 7.12 -5.25 23.30
C PRO A 809 5.94 -5.66 22.40
N LYS A 810 6.17 -5.73 21.08
CA LYS A 810 5.15 -6.08 20.08
C LYS A 810 5.62 -7.24 19.21
N MET A 811 4.73 -8.20 18.95
CA MET A 811 5.01 -9.25 17.98
C MET A 811 5.08 -8.62 16.58
N TRP A 812 6.26 -8.67 15.99
CA TRP A 812 6.55 -8.14 14.67
C TRP A 812 7.15 -9.26 13.83
N LEU A 813 6.41 -9.67 12.80
CA LEU A 813 6.74 -10.76 11.88
C LEU A 813 7.08 -10.18 10.51
N SER A 814 7.67 -10.98 9.62
CA SER A 814 7.90 -10.55 8.24
C SER A 814 7.92 -11.70 7.24
N GLY A 815 7.35 -11.43 6.07
CA GLY A 815 7.66 -12.12 4.82
C GLY A 815 8.59 -11.24 3.98
N LEU A 816 8.13 -10.83 2.79
CA LEU A 816 8.70 -9.71 2.03
C LEU A 816 8.21 -8.34 2.56
N GLU A 817 7.12 -8.35 3.30
CA GLU A 817 6.55 -7.18 3.97
C GLU A 817 6.48 -7.45 5.48
N ASP A 818 6.48 -6.38 6.28
CA ASP A 818 6.39 -6.48 7.73
C ASP A 818 4.95 -6.61 8.20
N LEU A 819 4.76 -7.27 9.34
CA LEU A 819 3.45 -7.54 9.92
C LEU A 819 3.50 -7.37 11.43
N LYS A 820 2.97 -6.26 11.94
CA LYS A 820 2.78 -6.02 13.37
C LYS A 820 1.45 -6.60 13.80
N VAL A 821 1.46 -7.63 14.64
CA VAL A 821 0.24 -8.37 15.02
C VAL A 821 -0.79 -7.48 15.72
N GLU A 822 -0.35 -6.45 16.44
CA GLU A 822 -1.25 -5.51 17.12
C GLU A 822 -2.06 -4.63 16.16
N ASP A 823 -1.57 -4.42 14.94
CA ASP A 823 -2.22 -3.59 13.92
C ASP A 823 -3.13 -4.43 13.00
N VAL A 824 -3.14 -5.75 13.21
CA VAL A 824 -3.84 -6.71 12.34
C VAL A 824 -5.27 -6.94 12.82
N HIS A 825 -6.18 -6.77 11.88
CA HIS A 825 -7.58 -7.13 12.03
C HIS A 825 -7.95 -8.17 10.99
N ASN A 826 -8.78 -9.16 11.37
CA ASN A 826 -9.32 -10.12 10.41
C ASN A 826 -10.26 -9.44 9.41
N HIS A 827 -10.70 -10.16 8.39
CA HIS A 827 -11.61 -9.63 7.35
C HIS A 827 -13.00 -9.22 7.87
N LEU A 828 -13.26 -9.38 9.17
CA LEU A 828 -14.49 -8.97 9.85
C LEU A 828 -14.27 -7.74 10.76
N GLY A 829 -13.05 -7.18 10.80
CA GLY A 829 -12.72 -6.00 11.62
C GLY A 829 -12.38 -6.31 13.08
N LEU A 830 -12.20 -7.57 13.46
CA LEU A 830 -11.77 -7.96 14.81
C LEU A 830 -10.23 -7.97 14.90
N PRO A 831 -9.63 -7.53 16.03
CA PRO A 831 -8.18 -7.58 16.24
C PRO A 831 -7.70 -9.04 16.37
N PHE A 832 -7.27 -9.65 15.26
CA PHE A 832 -7.01 -11.09 15.19
C PHE A 832 -6.12 -11.48 14.00
N LEU A 833 -5.08 -12.27 14.28
CA LEU A 833 -4.14 -12.78 13.29
C LEU A 833 -4.65 -14.10 12.68
N ASN A 834 -5.28 -14.00 11.51
CA ASN A 834 -5.62 -15.17 10.68
C ASN A 834 -4.37 -15.90 10.15
N VAL A 835 -4.19 -17.15 10.56
CA VAL A 835 -3.21 -18.08 9.99
C VAL A 835 -3.95 -19.07 9.09
N GLY A 836 -3.62 -19.09 7.79
CA GLY A 836 -4.30 -19.93 6.81
C GLY A 836 -3.95 -21.41 6.95
N GLU A 837 -4.94 -22.25 7.25
CA GLU A 837 -4.78 -23.68 7.60
C GLU A 837 -4.67 -24.66 6.41
N ARG A 838 -4.88 -24.22 5.16
CA ARG A 838 -5.13 -25.14 4.02
C ARG A 838 -3.86 -25.70 3.38
N CYS A 839 -2.68 -25.16 3.71
CA CYS A 839 -1.37 -25.70 3.30
C CYS A 839 -0.90 -26.78 4.29
N ASN A 840 -1.83 -27.68 4.65
CA ASN A 840 -1.65 -28.68 5.67
C ASN A 840 -2.00 -30.06 5.12
N ILE A 841 -1.04 -31.00 5.13
CA ILE A 841 -1.24 -32.34 4.57
C ILE A 841 -2.27 -33.14 5.37
N ALA A 842 -2.30 -33.00 6.70
CA ALA A 842 -3.28 -33.68 7.55
C ALA A 842 -4.69 -33.10 7.41
N GLY A 843 -4.81 -31.78 7.24
CA GLY A 843 -6.08 -31.04 7.21
C GLY A 843 -6.71 -30.87 5.81
N SER A 844 -5.91 -30.91 4.74
CA SER A 844 -6.37 -30.59 3.37
C SER A 844 -6.09 -31.74 2.41
N MET A 845 -7.13 -32.53 2.10
CA MET A 845 -7.04 -33.62 1.12
C MET A 845 -6.55 -33.16 -0.25
N LYS A 846 -6.90 -31.94 -0.67
CA LYS A 846 -6.44 -31.39 -1.95
C LYS A 846 -4.93 -31.12 -1.90
N PHE A 847 -4.45 -30.47 -0.85
CA PHE A 847 -3.04 -30.16 -0.67
C PHE A 847 -2.20 -31.44 -0.57
N LYS A 848 -2.64 -32.41 0.24
CA LYS A 848 -2.02 -33.74 0.35
C LYS A 848 -1.82 -34.41 -1.00
N LYS A 849 -2.87 -34.46 -1.84
CA LYS A 849 -2.79 -35.07 -3.18
C LYS A 849 -1.75 -34.38 -4.07
N LEU A 850 -1.70 -33.05 -4.05
CA LEU A 850 -0.76 -32.27 -4.86
C LEU A 850 0.68 -32.48 -4.39
N MET A 851 0.92 -32.43 -3.08
CA MET A 851 2.23 -32.66 -2.48
C MET A 851 2.75 -34.08 -2.77
N MET A 852 1.89 -35.10 -2.62
CA MET A 852 2.25 -36.50 -2.95
C MET A 852 2.51 -36.71 -4.45
N ALA A 853 1.82 -35.96 -5.32
CA ALA A 853 2.03 -36.01 -6.77
C ALA A 853 3.25 -35.18 -7.24
N GLY A 854 3.88 -34.41 -6.34
CA GLY A 854 4.95 -33.48 -6.70
C GLY A 854 4.50 -32.25 -7.49
N ASP A 855 3.19 -31.96 -7.52
CA ASP A 855 2.63 -30.77 -8.18
C ASP A 855 2.68 -29.55 -7.25
N TYR A 856 3.89 -29.05 -7.04
CA TYR A 856 4.15 -27.87 -6.22
C TYR A 856 3.58 -26.58 -6.83
N GLY A 857 3.40 -26.53 -8.16
CA GLY A 857 2.83 -25.36 -8.84
C GLY A 857 1.38 -25.12 -8.41
N THR A 858 0.53 -26.14 -8.53
CA THR A 858 -0.87 -26.05 -8.07
C THR A 858 -0.96 -25.96 -6.53
N ALA A 859 0.02 -26.51 -5.80
CA ALA A 859 0.08 -26.35 -4.34
C ALA A 859 0.36 -24.88 -3.95
N MET A 860 1.17 -24.14 -4.71
CA MET A 860 1.37 -22.69 -4.52
C MET A 860 0.10 -21.89 -4.78
N ASP A 861 -0.75 -22.30 -5.73
CA ASP A 861 -2.04 -21.63 -5.95
C ASP A 861 -2.95 -21.72 -4.71
N ILE A 862 -2.86 -22.79 -3.92
CA ILE A 862 -3.56 -22.90 -2.62
C ILE A 862 -3.00 -21.87 -1.63
N ALA A 863 -1.67 -21.75 -1.54
CA ALA A 863 -1.02 -20.77 -0.68
C ALA A 863 -1.41 -19.33 -1.07
N LYS A 864 -1.34 -19.01 -2.36
CA LYS A 864 -1.72 -17.69 -2.90
C LYS A 864 -3.19 -17.37 -2.62
N GLN A 865 -4.08 -18.31 -2.89
CA GLN A 865 -5.52 -18.12 -2.65
C GLN A 865 -5.80 -17.82 -1.18
N GLN A 866 -5.09 -18.45 -0.23
CA GLN A 866 -5.28 -18.16 1.19
C GLN A 866 -4.90 -16.73 1.55
N VAL A 867 -3.80 -16.20 0.98
CA VAL A 867 -3.41 -14.80 1.19
C VAL A 867 -4.46 -13.85 0.60
N GLU A 868 -4.99 -14.15 -0.59
CA GLU A 868 -6.09 -13.40 -1.21
C GLU A 868 -7.38 -13.46 -0.38
N ASP A 869 -7.67 -14.62 0.23
CA ASP A 869 -8.82 -14.86 1.10
C ASP A 869 -8.66 -14.20 2.50
N GLY A 870 -7.55 -13.53 2.78
CA GLY A 870 -7.33 -12.77 4.02
C GLY A 870 -6.49 -13.47 5.09
N ALA A 871 -5.69 -14.48 4.74
CA ALA A 871 -4.67 -15.02 5.62
C ALA A 871 -3.51 -14.02 5.78
N HIS A 872 -3.14 -13.72 7.03
CA HIS A 872 -2.01 -12.86 7.36
C HIS A 872 -0.70 -13.64 7.52
N VAL A 873 -0.80 -14.94 7.81
CA VAL A 873 0.29 -15.91 7.90
C VAL A 873 -0.17 -17.19 7.23
N LEU A 874 0.74 -17.96 6.63
CA LEU A 874 0.42 -19.28 6.07
C LEU A 874 0.99 -20.40 6.94
N ASP A 875 0.12 -21.30 7.39
CA ASP A 875 0.52 -22.55 8.05
C ASP A 875 0.97 -23.58 7.01
N ILE A 876 2.19 -24.10 7.16
CA ILE A 876 2.80 -25.07 6.25
C ILE A 876 3.07 -26.33 7.05
N ASN A 877 2.16 -27.31 6.94
CA ASN A 877 2.28 -28.60 7.59
C ASN A 877 2.56 -29.70 6.56
N VAL A 878 3.62 -30.49 6.82
CA VAL A 878 4.06 -31.60 5.94
C VAL A 878 4.03 -32.98 6.62
N ASP A 879 3.39 -33.09 7.79
CA ASP A 879 3.40 -34.32 8.57
C ASP A 879 2.47 -35.37 7.94
N ASP A 880 3.06 -36.44 7.42
CA ASP A 880 2.37 -37.64 6.97
C ASP A 880 3.31 -38.84 6.97
N GLY A 881 2.82 -40.02 7.35
CA GLY A 881 3.62 -41.25 7.39
C GLY A 881 4.11 -41.74 6.03
N LEU A 882 3.53 -41.24 4.92
CA LEU A 882 3.87 -41.64 3.55
C LEU A 882 4.78 -40.64 2.83
N LEU A 883 5.17 -39.54 3.47
CA LEU A 883 5.91 -38.44 2.86
C LEU A 883 7.25 -38.23 3.59
N ASP A 884 8.31 -37.97 2.84
CA ASP A 884 9.55 -37.42 3.43
C ASP A 884 9.31 -35.96 3.81
N GLY A 885 8.86 -35.74 5.05
CA GLY A 885 8.55 -34.41 5.58
C GLY A 885 9.72 -33.44 5.51
N LEU A 886 10.97 -33.91 5.68
CA LEU A 886 12.15 -33.05 5.62
C LEU A 886 12.35 -32.52 4.20
N ALA A 887 12.37 -33.40 3.21
CA ALA A 887 12.50 -33.02 1.80
C ALA A 887 11.30 -32.15 1.33
N ALA A 888 10.09 -32.48 1.77
CA ALA A 888 8.89 -31.76 1.38
C ALA A 888 8.83 -30.34 1.95
N MET A 889 9.17 -30.16 3.24
CA MET A 889 9.25 -28.83 3.88
C MET A 889 10.26 -27.96 3.15
N GLN A 890 11.48 -28.46 2.95
CA GLN A 890 12.52 -27.74 2.24
C GLN A 890 12.08 -27.33 0.85
N LYS A 891 11.55 -28.28 0.06
CA LYS A 891 11.13 -28.01 -1.31
C LYS A 891 9.99 -27.01 -1.39
N PHE A 892 8.98 -27.15 -0.53
CA PHE A 892 7.83 -26.24 -0.51
C PHE A 892 8.24 -24.82 -0.11
N VAL A 893 8.99 -24.67 0.99
CA VAL A 893 9.43 -23.34 1.48
C VAL A 893 10.34 -22.66 0.46
N LYS A 894 11.30 -23.38 -0.14
CA LYS A 894 12.18 -22.80 -1.18
C LYS A 894 11.40 -22.25 -2.38
N ILE A 895 10.31 -22.89 -2.76
CA ILE A 895 9.44 -22.39 -3.83
C ILE A 895 8.62 -21.20 -3.30
N ALA A 896 8.01 -21.33 -2.13
CA ALA A 896 7.15 -20.32 -1.53
C ALA A 896 7.87 -18.98 -1.34
N VAL A 897 9.13 -18.97 -0.90
CA VAL A 897 9.93 -17.73 -0.73
C VAL A 897 10.27 -17.02 -2.03
N THR A 898 10.13 -17.71 -3.17
CA THR A 898 10.32 -17.14 -4.52
C THR A 898 9.03 -16.67 -5.16
N GLU A 899 7.86 -16.96 -4.56
CA GLU A 899 6.55 -16.56 -5.08
C GLU A 899 6.04 -15.32 -4.34
N PRO A 900 6.10 -14.12 -4.94
CA PRO A 900 5.82 -12.83 -4.30
C PRO A 900 4.52 -12.74 -3.52
N GLU A 901 3.43 -13.23 -4.12
CA GLU A 901 2.10 -13.14 -3.53
C GLU A 901 1.95 -14.05 -2.30
N VAL A 902 2.77 -15.08 -2.23
CA VAL A 902 2.85 -16.02 -1.10
C VAL A 902 3.84 -15.48 -0.06
N SER A 903 5.04 -15.09 -0.50
CA SER A 903 6.12 -14.67 0.39
C SER A 903 5.94 -13.28 0.97
N LYS A 904 4.99 -12.46 0.50
CA LYS A 904 4.68 -11.16 1.12
C LYS A 904 4.23 -11.31 2.58
N VAL A 905 3.58 -12.41 2.94
CA VAL A 905 3.19 -12.73 4.31
C VAL A 905 4.21 -13.66 5.00
N PRO A 906 4.31 -13.65 6.34
CA PRO A 906 5.12 -14.62 7.08
C PRO A 906 4.60 -16.05 6.96
N PHE A 907 5.45 -17.03 7.24
CA PHE A 907 5.10 -18.45 7.30
C PHE A 907 5.07 -18.96 8.75
N MET A 908 4.13 -19.87 9.03
CA MET A 908 4.10 -20.71 10.21
C MET A 908 4.54 -22.11 9.78
N LEU A 909 5.73 -22.54 10.22
CA LEU A 909 6.32 -23.82 9.85
C LEU A 909 5.85 -24.89 10.84
N ASP A 910 5.06 -25.85 10.37
CA ASP A 910 4.40 -26.84 11.21
C ASP A 910 4.89 -28.27 10.94
N ALA A 911 5.49 -28.88 11.97
CA ALA A 911 5.86 -30.30 11.97
C ALA A 911 6.10 -30.82 13.40
N SER A 912 5.78 -32.10 13.63
CA SER A 912 6.00 -32.80 14.89
C SER A 912 7.48 -33.11 15.18
N LYS A 913 8.33 -33.16 14.15
CA LYS A 913 9.78 -33.35 14.30
C LYS A 913 10.50 -32.00 14.16
N PHE A 914 11.25 -31.62 15.19
CA PHE A 914 11.98 -30.36 15.23
C PHE A 914 12.93 -30.17 14.04
N ASP A 915 13.62 -31.23 13.59
CA ASP A 915 14.53 -31.17 12.44
C ASP A 915 13.85 -30.74 11.14
N ILE A 916 12.56 -31.08 10.96
CA ILE A 916 11.78 -30.68 9.78
C ILE A 916 11.48 -29.18 9.82
N VAL A 917 11.08 -28.67 11.00
CA VAL A 917 10.82 -27.23 11.16
C VAL A 917 12.11 -26.43 10.97
N MET A 918 13.23 -26.90 11.53
CA MET A 918 14.54 -26.29 11.34
C MET A 918 14.96 -26.29 9.86
N ALA A 919 14.65 -27.36 9.13
CA ALA A 919 14.92 -27.45 7.71
C ALA A 919 14.14 -26.41 6.90
N GLY A 920 12.89 -26.11 7.25
CA GLY A 920 12.11 -25.02 6.66
C GLY A 920 12.64 -23.64 7.06
N LEU A 921 12.97 -23.45 8.35
CA LEU A 921 13.38 -22.18 8.94
C LEU A 921 14.63 -21.62 8.26
N LYS A 922 15.58 -22.49 7.90
CA LYS A 922 16.82 -22.14 7.19
C LYS A 922 16.59 -21.59 5.77
N TRP A 923 15.38 -21.65 5.23
CA TRP A 923 15.01 -21.05 3.94
C TRP A 923 14.15 -19.80 4.06
N CYS A 924 13.75 -19.39 5.28
CA CYS A 924 12.93 -18.21 5.51
C CYS A 924 13.79 -16.93 5.65
N GLN A 925 13.76 -16.06 4.64
CA GLN A 925 14.43 -14.75 4.70
C GLN A 925 13.77 -13.80 5.71
N GLY A 926 12.45 -13.89 5.90
CA GLY A 926 11.68 -13.12 6.87
C GLY A 926 11.77 -13.67 8.30
N LYS A 927 10.93 -13.15 9.19
CA LYS A 927 10.70 -13.65 10.55
C LYS A 927 9.45 -14.53 10.58
N PRO A 928 9.60 -15.87 10.56
CA PRO A 928 8.48 -16.82 10.59
C PRO A 928 8.03 -17.15 12.02
N ILE A 929 6.99 -17.96 12.11
CA ILE A 929 6.55 -18.64 13.33
C ILE A 929 6.91 -20.13 13.21
N VAL A 930 7.38 -20.74 14.30
CA VAL A 930 7.56 -22.20 14.41
C VAL A 930 6.42 -22.82 15.21
N ASN A 931 5.75 -23.81 14.64
CA ASN A 931 4.66 -24.56 15.25
C ASN A 931 5.05 -26.05 15.32
N SER A 932 5.30 -26.65 16.48
CA SER A 932 5.40 -26.07 17.82
C SER A 932 6.49 -26.78 18.62
N ILE A 933 6.81 -26.25 19.80
CA ILE A 933 7.62 -26.93 20.83
C ILE A 933 6.77 -27.15 22.09
N SER A 934 7.17 -28.05 22.97
CA SER A 934 6.44 -28.32 24.23
C SER A 934 7.35 -28.96 25.29
N LEU A 935 6.88 -29.01 26.54
CA LEU A 935 7.59 -29.64 27.65
C LEU A 935 7.46 -31.17 27.66
N LYS A 936 6.68 -31.77 26.74
CA LYS A 936 6.52 -33.22 26.59
C LYS A 936 7.86 -33.97 26.45
N VAL A 937 8.85 -33.35 25.81
CA VAL A 937 10.19 -33.92 25.59
C VAL A 937 11.16 -33.67 26.74
N GLY A 938 10.68 -33.07 27.84
CA GLY A 938 11.48 -32.64 28.97
C GLY A 938 12.07 -31.23 28.80
N GLU A 939 12.42 -30.61 29.93
CA GLU A 939 12.87 -29.22 29.98
C GLU A 939 14.20 -28.95 29.25
N GLU A 940 15.14 -29.89 29.30
CA GLU A 940 16.47 -29.73 28.68
C GLU A 940 16.37 -29.59 27.15
N GLU A 941 15.65 -30.50 26.51
CA GLU A 941 15.44 -30.47 25.07
C GLU A 941 14.58 -29.26 24.66
N PHE A 942 13.58 -28.89 25.47
CA PHE A 942 12.79 -27.67 25.26
C PHE A 942 13.66 -26.40 25.28
N ILE A 943 14.60 -26.28 26.22
CA ILE A 943 15.57 -25.17 26.30
C ILE A 943 16.47 -25.14 25.07
N LYS A 944 16.97 -26.29 24.63
CA LYS A 944 17.83 -26.41 23.45
C LYS A 944 17.10 -25.95 22.18
N GLN A 945 15.87 -26.44 21.97
CA GLN A 945 15.04 -26.06 20.84
C GLN A 945 14.73 -24.56 20.85
N ALA A 946 14.28 -24.02 21.99
CA ALA A 946 14.01 -22.59 22.13
C ALA A 946 15.25 -21.72 21.89
N THR A 947 16.43 -22.16 22.33
CA THR A 947 17.69 -21.43 22.09
C THR A 947 18.00 -21.34 20.61
N LEU A 948 17.85 -22.44 19.86
CA LEU A 948 18.03 -22.45 18.40
C LEU A 948 17.04 -21.52 17.69
N LEU A 949 15.76 -21.59 18.04
CA LEU A 949 14.73 -20.72 17.46
C LEU A 949 15.00 -19.23 17.72
N ARG A 950 15.46 -18.88 18.92
CA ARG A 950 15.88 -17.52 19.29
C ARG A 950 17.03 -17.04 18.41
N LYS A 951 18.04 -17.89 18.19
CA LYS A 951 19.21 -17.56 17.34
C LYS A 951 18.83 -17.35 15.87
N HIS A 952 17.82 -18.07 15.36
CA HIS A 952 17.30 -17.85 14.01
C HIS A 952 16.31 -16.68 13.90
N GLY A 953 15.90 -16.09 15.03
CA GLY A 953 14.96 -14.97 15.08
C GLY A 953 13.52 -15.33 14.76
N ALA A 954 13.08 -16.56 15.05
CA ALA A 954 11.70 -17.00 14.83
C ALA A 954 10.81 -16.71 16.05
N ALA A 955 9.52 -16.44 15.80
CA ALA A 955 8.50 -16.57 16.82
C ALA A 955 8.14 -18.06 17.02
N VAL A 956 7.51 -18.40 18.16
CA VAL A 956 7.30 -19.80 18.53
C VAL A 956 5.91 -20.05 19.10
N VAL A 957 5.25 -21.11 18.61
CA VAL A 957 4.07 -21.70 19.24
C VAL A 957 4.52 -22.72 20.28
N VAL A 958 4.01 -22.59 21.50
CA VAL A 958 4.27 -23.48 22.62
C VAL A 958 2.97 -24.14 23.03
N MET A 959 2.86 -25.45 22.82
CA MET A 959 1.67 -26.18 23.21
C MET A 959 1.63 -26.41 24.72
N ALA A 960 0.43 -26.33 25.30
CA ALA A 960 0.17 -26.72 26.69
C ALA A 960 0.19 -28.26 26.83
N PHE A 961 1.39 -28.83 26.68
CA PHE A 961 1.68 -30.27 26.79
C PHE A 961 2.99 -30.42 27.56
N ASP A 962 2.95 -31.08 28.71
CA ASP A 962 4.13 -31.41 29.52
C ASP A 962 4.33 -32.92 29.67
N GLU A 963 5.22 -33.34 30.57
CA GLU A 963 5.55 -34.74 30.81
C GLU A 963 4.36 -35.55 31.36
N GLN A 964 3.31 -34.90 31.89
CA GLN A 964 2.10 -35.53 32.40
C GLN A 964 1.00 -35.69 31.34
N GLY A 965 1.11 -35.00 30.21
CA GLY A 965 0.12 -35.09 29.14
C GLY A 965 -0.32 -33.74 28.59
N GLN A 966 -1.40 -33.79 27.81
CA GLN A 966 -2.04 -32.61 27.21
C GLN A 966 -2.99 -31.95 28.21
N ALA A 967 -2.94 -30.62 28.33
CA ALA A 967 -3.81 -29.88 29.26
C ALA A 967 -5.26 -29.80 28.78
N ALA A 968 -6.19 -30.32 29.61
CA ALA A 968 -7.63 -30.30 29.36
C ALA A 968 -8.38 -29.19 30.12
N THR A 969 -8.08 -28.98 31.41
CA THR A 969 -8.78 -28.00 32.28
C THR A 969 -8.13 -26.62 32.25
N GLU A 970 -8.84 -25.60 32.73
CA GLU A 970 -8.33 -24.24 32.88
C GLU A 970 -7.01 -24.20 33.69
N GLU A 971 -6.97 -24.87 34.84
CA GLU A 971 -5.83 -24.88 35.76
C GLU A 971 -4.59 -25.52 35.13
N GLU A 972 -4.75 -26.65 34.44
CA GLU A 972 -3.65 -27.34 33.77
C GLU A 972 -3.10 -26.48 32.62
N LYS A 973 -3.97 -25.85 31.83
CA LYS A 973 -3.57 -24.95 30.73
C LYS A 973 -2.72 -23.78 31.27
N VAL A 974 -3.18 -23.12 32.32
CA VAL A 974 -2.46 -22.00 32.95
C VAL A 974 -1.15 -22.47 33.57
N ARG A 975 -1.15 -23.59 34.32
CA ARG A 975 0.05 -24.16 34.97
C ARG A 975 1.17 -24.43 33.96
N ILE A 976 0.86 -25.11 32.86
CA ILE A 976 1.86 -25.49 31.85
C ILE A 976 2.36 -24.27 31.09
N CYS A 977 1.47 -23.36 30.66
CA CYS A 977 1.87 -22.13 29.99
C CYS A 977 2.75 -21.26 30.88
N LYS A 978 2.42 -21.13 32.18
CA LYS A 978 3.23 -20.37 33.14
C LYS A 978 4.63 -20.98 33.34
N ARG A 979 4.71 -22.30 33.51
CA ARG A 979 6.01 -23.01 33.59
C ARG A 979 6.85 -22.78 32.33
N SER A 980 6.25 -22.91 31.15
CA SER A 980 6.92 -22.67 29.87
C SER A 980 7.40 -21.22 29.74
N TYR A 981 6.58 -20.24 30.15
CA TYR A 981 6.94 -18.82 30.16
C TYR A 981 8.17 -18.57 31.03
N ASP A 982 8.16 -19.10 32.25
CA ASP A 982 9.26 -18.88 33.19
C ASP A 982 10.57 -19.50 32.68
N VAL A 983 10.52 -20.66 32.01
CA VAL A 983 11.70 -21.25 31.35
C VAL A 983 12.16 -20.38 30.18
N LEU A 984 11.26 -20.02 29.26
CA LEU A 984 11.60 -19.27 28.06
C LEU A 984 12.14 -17.87 28.38
N VAL A 985 11.46 -17.11 29.23
CA VAL A 985 11.80 -15.72 29.52
C VAL A 985 12.95 -15.61 30.52
N ASN A 986 12.95 -16.42 31.58
CA ASN A 986 13.95 -16.27 32.64
C ASN A 986 15.26 -17.04 32.36
N LYS A 987 15.19 -18.23 31.74
CA LYS A 987 16.38 -19.04 31.43
C LYS A 987 16.87 -18.82 30.00
N VAL A 988 16.00 -19.00 29.00
CA VAL A 988 16.38 -18.87 27.58
C VAL A 988 16.48 -17.41 27.14
N ARG A 989 15.91 -16.46 27.89
CA ARG A 989 15.83 -15.03 27.49
C ARG A 989 15.15 -14.86 26.12
N PHE A 990 14.14 -15.69 25.86
CA PHE A 990 13.31 -15.58 24.68
C PHE A 990 12.43 -14.32 24.80
N PRO A 991 12.28 -13.50 23.74
CA PRO A 991 11.42 -12.32 23.78
C PRO A 991 9.97 -12.73 24.07
N PRO A 992 9.33 -12.24 25.14
CA PRO A 992 7.97 -12.67 25.50
C PRO A 992 6.94 -12.31 24.43
N GLU A 993 7.15 -11.23 23.68
CA GLU A 993 6.28 -10.84 22.57
C GLU A 993 6.29 -11.83 21.41
N ASP A 994 7.32 -12.67 21.29
CA ASP A 994 7.48 -13.67 20.22
C ASP A 994 6.98 -15.07 20.64
N ILE A 995 6.43 -15.20 21.85
CA ILE A 995 5.84 -16.44 22.37
C ILE A 995 4.34 -16.44 22.07
N ILE A 996 3.87 -17.51 21.42
CA ILE A 996 2.48 -17.82 21.19
C ILE A 996 2.16 -19.08 21.99
N PHE A 997 1.31 -19.00 23.01
CA PHE A 997 0.82 -20.22 23.65
C PHE A 997 -0.36 -20.79 22.87
N ASP A 998 -0.38 -22.12 22.68
CA ASP A 998 -1.57 -22.86 22.28
C ASP A 998 -2.06 -23.67 23.51
N PRO A 999 -3.08 -23.17 24.23
CA PRO A 999 -3.68 -23.88 25.36
C PRO A 999 -4.45 -25.16 24.97
N ASN A 1000 -4.39 -25.61 23.72
CA ASN A 1000 -5.16 -26.70 23.12
C ASN A 1000 -6.66 -26.39 23.02
N VAL A 1001 -7.13 -26.06 21.82
CA VAL A 1001 -8.56 -26.09 21.48
C VAL A 1001 -8.99 -27.55 21.28
N LEU A 1002 -9.81 -28.05 22.20
CA LEU A 1002 -10.32 -29.43 22.20
C LEU A 1002 -11.77 -29.49 21.69
N THR A 1003 -12.19 -30.66 21.21
CA THR A 1003 -13.51 -30.85 20.60
C THR A 1003 -14.64 -30.81 21.64
N ILE A 1004 -15.69 -30.02 21.35
CA ILE A 1004 -16.94 -29.97 22.11
C ILE A 1004 -18.08 -30.68 21.36
N GLY A 1005 -19.20 -30.94 22.04
CA GLY A 1005 -20.37 -31.57 21.41
C GLY A 1005 -20.16 -33.05 21.05
N THR A 1006 -19.32 -33.76 21.81
CA THR A 1006 -19.00 -35.18 21.59
C THR A 1006 -19.99 -36.15 22.26
N GLY A 1007 -20.86 -35.64 23.15
CA GLY A 1007 -21.74 -36.44 24.00
C GLY A 1007 -21.08 -36.96 25.28
N MET A 1008 -19.82 -36.62 25.55
CA MET A 1008 -19.12 -36.92 26.80
C MET A 1008 -19.13 -35.69 27.72
N GLU A 1009 -19.57 -35.87 28.98
CA GLU A 1009 -19.68 -34.78 29.97
C GLU A 1009 -18.33 -34.10 30.23
N GLU A 1010 -17.25 -34.89 30.25
CA GLU A 1010 -15.87 -34.41 30.42
C GLU A 1010 -15.44 -33.38 29.36
N HIS A 1011 -16.02 -33.44 28.16
CA HIS A 1011 -15.68 -32.55 27.03
C HIS A 1011 -16.56 -31.30 26.96
N ALA A 1012 -17.65 -31.25 27.74
CA ALA A 1012 -18.64 -30.19 27.64
C ALA A 1012 -18.05 -28.81 28.01
N ASN A 1013 -17.11 -28.78 28.96
CA ASN A 1013 -16.56 -27.54 29.48
C ASN A 1013 -15.31 -27.01 28.73
N TYR A 1014 -14.79 -27.75 27.74
CA TYR A 1014 -13.53 -27.40 27.07
C TYR A 1014 -13.54 -26.02 26.40
N GLY A 1015 -14.68 -25.57 25.88
CA GLY A 1015 -14.83 -24.21 25.32
C GLY A 1015 -14.69 -23.12 26.39
N VAL A 1016 -15.32 -23.32 27.55
CA VAL A 1016 -15.26 -22.43 28.71
C VAL A 1016 -13.84 -22.37 29.28
N ASP A 1017 -13.24 -23.54 29.50
CA ASP A 1017 -11.90 -23.67 30.09
C ASP A 1017 -10.85 -22.99 29.21
N PHE A 1018 -10.96 -23.11 27.88
CA PHE A 1018 -10.07 -22.40 26.97
C PHE A 1018 -10.22 -20.89 27.09
N ILE A 1019 -11.44 -20.34 27.01
CA ILE A 1019 -11.67 -18.89 27.06
C ILE A 1019 -11.19 -18.29 28.39
N LYS A 1020 -11.44 -18.97 29.52
CA LYS A 1020 -10.97 -18.52 30.82
C LYS A 1020 -9.46 -18.61 30.96
N ALA A 1021 -8.85 -19.72 30.50
CA ALA A 1021 -7.40 -19.90 30.51
C ALA A 1021 -6.70 -18.82 29.67
N CYS A 1022 -7.23 -18.45 28.49
CA CYS A 1022 -6.69 -17.38 27.67
C CYS A 1022 -6.51 -16.09 28.47
N LYS A 1023 -7.57 -15.64 29.16
CA LYS A 1023 -7.53 -14.41 29.94
C LYS A 1023 -6.48 -14.48 31.06
N ARG A 1024 -6.46 -15.57 31.83
CA ARG A 1024 -5.50 -15.76 32.94
C ARG A 1024 -4.07 -15.88 32.45
N ILE A 1025 -3.81 -16.59 31.36
CA ILE A 1025 -2.47 -16.70 30.78
C ILE A 1025 -1.98 -15.31 30.37
N LYS A 1026 -2.82 -14.48 29.75
CA LYS A 1026 -2.44 -13.10 29.40
C LYS A 1026 -2.10 -12.28 30.65
N GLU A 1027 -2.88 -12.41 31.73
CA GLU A 1027 -2.62 -11.73 33.00
C GLU A 1027 -1.32 -12.20 33.68
N GLU A 1028 -1.04 -13.52 33.70
CA GLU A 1028 0.11 -14.13 34.39
C GLU A 1028 1.40 -14.18 33.56
N CYS A 1029 1.29 -14.09 32.23
CA CYS A 1029 2.39 -14.15 31.26
C CYS A 1029 2.34 -12.92 30.33
N PRO A 1030 2.90 -11.78 30.75
CA PRO A 1030 2.83 -10.54 29.99
C PRO A 1030 3.39 -10.65 28.56
N TYR A 1031 2.77 -9.91 27.64
CA TYR A 1031 3.14 -9.74 26.22
C TYR A 1031 2.99 -10.95 25.29
N VAL A 1032 2.79 -12.16 25.82
CA VAL A 1032 2.58 -13.36 25.00
C VAL A 1032 1.32 -13.23 24.14
N LYS A 1033 1.25 -14.06 23.11
CA LYS A 1033 0.06 -14.21 22.27
C LYS A 1033 -0.62 -15.56 22.56
N ILE A 1034 -1.91 -15.66 22.28
CA ILE A 1034 -2.66 -16.91 22.43
C ILE A 1034 -3.22 -17.35 21.09
N SER A 1035 -2.96 -18.61 20.74
CA SER A 1035 -3.41 -19.29 19.52
C SER A 1035 -4.30 -20.48 19.83
N GLY A 1036 -4.97 -20.97 18.79
CA GLY A 1036 -5.67 -22.26 18.82
C GLY A 1036 -6.09 -22.70 17.42
N GLY A 1037 -6.04 -24.02 17.18
CA GLY A 1037 -6.61 -24.66 16.00
C GLY A 1037 -8.14 -24.67 16.04
N ILE A 1038 -8.78 -23.65 15.46
CA ILE A 1038 -10.23 -23.40 15.60
C ILE A 1038 -11.06 -24.55 14.99
N SER A 1039 -10.55 -25.15 13.92
CA SER A 1039 -11.18 -26.30 13.26
C SER A 1039 -11.38 -27.52 14.18
N ASN A 1040 -10.57 -27.67 15.24
CA ASN A 1040 -10.64 -28.78 16.19
C ASN A 1040 -11.89 -28.73 17.09
N LEU A 1041 -12.37 -27.52 17.39
CA LEU A 1041 -13.52 -27.29 18.26
C LEU A 1041 -14.79 -27.99 17.74
N SER A 1042 -14.99 -27.96 16.42
CA SER A 1042 -16.22 -28.41 15.76
C SER A 1042 -16.10 -29.78 15.09
N PHE A 1043 -15.13 -30.61 15.46
CA PHE A 1043 -14.95 -31.93 14.85
C PHE A 1043 -16.14 -32.89 15.04
N GLY A 1044 -16.94 -32.74 16.09
CA GLY A 1044 -18.19 -33.49 16.26
C GLY A 1044 -19.23 -33.24 15.15
N PHE A 1045 -19.12 -32.13 14.43
CA PHE A 1045 -20.10 -31.67 13.43
C PHE A 1045 -19.57 -31.69 11.99
N ARG A 1046 -18.60 -32.57 11.68
CA ARG A 1046 -18.04 -32.70 10.33
C ARG A 1046 -19.13 -32.97 9.28
N GLY A 1047 -18.96 -32.36 8.10
CA GLY A 1047 -19.84 -32.53 6.95
C GLY A 1047 -20.94 -31.47 6.79
N VAL A 1048 -21.10 -30.55 7.74
CA VAL A 1048 -22.07 -29.44 7.65
C VAL A 1048 -21.36 -28.11 7.90
N THR A 1049 -20.92 -27.45 6.83
CA THR A 1049 -20.10 -26.24 6.90
C THR A 1049 -20.79 -25.12 7.68
N LYS A 1050 -22.07 -24.84 7.40
CA LYS A 1050 -22.84 -23.78 8.09
C LYS A 1050 -22.85 -23.91 9.62
N ILE A 1051 -22.98 -25.14 10.13
CA ILE A 1051 -22.95 -25.42 11.59
C ILE A 1051 -21.55 -25.13 12.15
N ARG A 1052 -20.51 -25.62 11.48
CA ARG A 1052 -19.12 -25.44 11.93
C ARG A 1052 -18.75 -23.95 11.95
N GLU A 1053 -19.06 -23.23 10.88
CA GLU A 1053 -18.81 -21.78 10.77
C GLU A 1053 -19.57 -21.00 11.86
N SER A 1054 -20.79 -21.41 12.20
CA SER A 1054 -21.57 -20.79 13.28
C SER A 1054 -20.92 -20.98 14.66
N ILE A 1055 -20.45 -22.20 14.95
CA ILE A 1055 -19.72 -22.52 16.20
C ILE A 1055 -18.42 -21.72 16.25
N HIS A 1056 -17.68 -21.66 15.13
CA HIS A 1056 -16.43 -20.91 15.02
C HIS A 1056 -16.63 -19.41 15.23
N ALA A 1057 -17.65 -18.82 14.60
CA ALA A 1057 -17.97 -17.40 14.73
C ALA A 1057 -18.28 -17.01 16.18
N VAL A 1058 -19.10 -17.81 16.89
CA VAL A 1058 -19.41 -17.57 18.30
C VAL A 1058 -18.16 -17.73 19.17
N PHE A 1059 -17.43 -18.83 19.03
CA PHE A 1059 -16.24 -19.08 19.83
C PHE A 1059 -15.19 -17.99 19.65
N LEU A 1060 -14.85 -17.65 18.40
CA LEU A 1060 -13.86 -16.61 18.09
C LEU A 1060 -14.29 -15.24 18.60
N HIS A 1061 -15.55 -14.86 18.43
CA HIS A 1061 -16.05 -13.59 18.94
C HIS A 1061 -15.76 -13.44 20.43
N HIS A 1062 -16.11 -14.45 21.24
CA HIS A 1062 -15.90 -14.40 22.69
C HIS A 1062 -14.43 -14.56 23.07
N ALA A 1063 -13.69 -15.47 22.43
CA ALA A 1063 -12.27 -15.65 22.71
C ALA A 1063 -11.46 -14.36 22.42
N ILE A 1064 -11.74 -13.67 21.32
CA ILE A 1064 -11.06 -12.42 20.94
C ILE A 1064 -11.48 -11.28 21.88
N THR A 1065 -12.79 -11.03 22.02
CA THR A 1065 -13.29 -9.82 22.68
C THR A 1065 -13.29 -9.89 24.21
N GLN A 1066 -13.41 -11.10 24.80
CA GLN A 1066 -13.56 -11.26 26.24
C GLN A 1066 -12.32 -11.84 26.93
N SER A 1067 -11.46 -12.55 26.18
CA SER A 1067 -10.26 -13.19 26.76
C SER A 1067 -8.93 -12.73 26.15
N GLY A 1068 -8.96 -11.97 25.05
CA GLY A 1068 -7.76 -11.44 24.41
C GLY A 1068 -6.98 -12.46 23.58
N MET A 1069 -7.65 -13.46 23.01
CA MET A 1069 -7.07 -14.37 22.01
C MET A 1069 -6.55 -13.60 20.81
N ASP A 1070 -5.37 -13.98 20.31
CA ASP A 1070 -4.59 -13.19 19.35
C ASP A 1070 -4.54 -13.79 17.95
N VAL A 1071 -4.41 -15.11 17.88
CA VAL A 1071 -4.03 -15.85 16.67
C VAL A 1071 -5.02 -17.00 16.46
N GLY A 1072 -5.37 -17.30 15.22
CA GLY A 1072 -6.17 -18.48 14.88
C GLY A 1072 -5.66 -19.16 13.65
N ILE A 1073 -5.45 -20.48 13.76
CA ILE A 1073 -5.25 -21.34 12.60
C ILE A 1073 -6.66 -21.67 12.06
N VAL A 1074 -7.00 -21.03 10.94
CA VAL A 1074 -8.36 -20.95 10.40
C VAL A 1074 -8.37 -21.05 8.87
N ASN A 1075 -9.52 -21.43 8.32
CA ASN A 1075 -9.82 -21.18 6.92
C ASN A 1075 -10.31 -19.73 6.77
N ALA A 1076 -9.41 -18.83 6.34
CA ALA A 1076 -9.68 -17.39 6.26
C ALA A 1076 -10.96 -17.05 5.46
N LYS A 1077 -11.26 -17.82 4.41
CA LYS A 1077 -12.44 -17.64 3.57
C LYS A 1077 -13.77 -17.95 4.27
N GLU A 1078 -13.75 -18.89 5.21
CA GLU A 1078 -14.94 -19.49 5.82
C GLU A 1078 -15.26 -18.87 7.19
N MET A 1079 -14.64 -17.74 7.58
CA MET A 1079 -15.05 -17.08 8.82
C MET A 1079 -16.24 -16.16 8.60
N MET A 1080 -17.34 -16.53 9.25
CA MET A 1080 -18.59 -15.80 9.31
C MET A 1080 -18.56 -14.77 10.45
N ALA A 1081 -19.15 -13.59 10.24
CA ALA A 1081 -19.35 -12.65 11.34
C ALA A 1081 -20.42 -13.17 12.32
N ILE A 1082 -20.26 -12.93 13.62
CA ILE A 1082 -21.29 -13.30 14.60
C ILE A 1082 -22.66 -12.67 14.29
N SER A 1083 -22.68 -11.51 13.62
CA SER A 1083 -23.89 -10.83 13.16
C SER A 1083 -24.58 -11.52 11.98
N GLU A 1084 -23.87 -12.35 11.22
CA GLU A 1084 -24.38 -13.12 10.09
C GLU A 1084 -24.93 -14.48 10.52
N VAL A 1085 -24.60 -14.94 11.73
CA VAL A 1085 -25.11 -16.19 12.29
C VAL A 1085 -26.61 -16.06 12.58
N GLU A 1086 -27.41 -16.96 12.02
CA GLU A 1086 -28.86 -17.01 12.27
C GLU A 1086 -29.17 -17.11 13.77
N LYS A 1087 -30.21 -16.40 14.25
CA LYS A 1087 -30.49 -16.25 15.69
C LYS A 1087 -30.61 -17.58 16.44
N GLU A 1088 -31.24 -18.59 15.84
CA GLU A 1088 -31.40 -19.92 16.45
C GLU A 1088 -30.05 -20.66 16.54
N LEU A 1089 -29.27 -20.67 15.47
CA LEU A 1089 -27.93 -21.25 15.43
C LEU A 1089 -26.95 -20.54 16.35
N ARG A 1090 -27.05 -19.22 16.46
CA ARG A 1090 -26.24 -18.42 17.38
C ARG A 1090 -26.51 -18.83 18.82
N LYS A 1091 -27.78 -18.87 19.23
CA LYS A 1091 -28.17 -19.27 20.60
C LYS A 1091 -27.73 -20.70 20.92
N ALA A 1092 -27.90 -21.63 19.98
CA ALA A 1092 -27.44 -23.01 20.14
C ALA A 1092 -25.91 -23.09 20.25
N SER A 1093 -25.18 -22.32 19.42
CA SER A 1093 -23.72 -22.27 19.43
C SER A 1093 -23.18 -21.64 20.72
N GLU A 1094 -23.80 -20.57 21.21
CA GLU A 1094 -23.47 -19.95 22.51
C GLU A 1094 -23.72 -20.95 23.66
N SER A 1095 -24.85 -21.67 23.64
CA SER A 1095 -25.15 -22.71 24.63
C SER A 1095 -24.11 -23.83 24.64
N LEU A 1096 -23.69 -24.28 23.46
CA LEU A 1096 -22.69 -25.33 23.30
C LEU A 1096 -21.28 -24.88 23.71
N VAL A 1097 -20.84 -23.68 23.31
CA VAL A 1097 -19.51 -23.15 23.62
C VAL A 1097 -19.35 -22.85 25.11
N PHE A 1098 -20.39 -22.30 25.74
CA PHE A 1098 -20.36 -21.91 27.15
C PHE A 1098 -20.90 -22.97 28.11
N ASN A 1099 -21.33 -24.12 27.60
CA ASN A 1099 -21.91 -25.20 28.41
C ASN A 1099 -23.03 -24.70 29.34
N THR A 1100 -23.94 -23.83 28.83
CA THR A 1100 -24.98 -23.20 29.67
C THR A 1100 -26.23 -24.05 29.84
N SER A 1101 -26.36 -25.14 29.07
CA SER A 1101 -27.49 -26.06 29.14
C SER A 1101 -27.04 -27.52 29.00
N PRO A 1102 -27.57 -28.46 29.80
CA PRO A 1102 -27.19 -29.88 29.72
C PRO A 1102 -27.59 -30.54 28.39
N ASP A 1103 -28.59 -30.00 27.68
CA ASP A 1103 -29.08 -30.50 26.38
C ASP A 1103 -28.41 -29.81 25.17
N ALA A 1104 -27.39 -28.95 25.37
CA ALA A 1104 -26.80 -28.15 24.30
C ALA A 1104 -26.23 -28.98 23.14
N THR A 1105 -25.69 -30.16 23.42
CA THR A 1105 -25.19 -31.09 22.39
C THR A 1105 -26.34 -31.66 21.55
N GLU A 1106 -27.42 -32.09 22.19
CA GLU A 1106 -28.59 -32.67 21.51
C GLU A 1106 -29.25 -31.63 20.58
N VAL A 1107 -29.44 -30.40 21.09
CA VAL A 1107 -30.00 -29.29 20.31
C VAL A 1107 -29.15 -28.98 19.06
N MET A 1108 -27.82 -28.97 19.19
CA MET A 1108 -26.94 -28.70 18.05
C MET A 1108 -26.96 -29.85 17.03
N LEU A 1109 -27.04 -31.11 17.48
CA LEU A 1109 -27.14 -32.27 16.59
C LEU A 1109 -28.47 -32.26 15.81
N ASP A 1110 -29.57 -31.87 16.45
CA ASP A 1110 -30.86 -31.72 15.77
C ASP A 1110 -30.82 -30.65 14.67
N LEU A 1111 -30.22 -29.49 14.96
CA LEU A 1111 -30.00 -28.43 13.96
C LEU A 1111 -29.07 -28.91 12.83
N THR A 1112 -28.04 -29.69 13.16
CA THR A 1112 -27.14 -30.29 12.19
C THR A 1112 -27.86 -31.25 11.25
N ASN A 1113 -28.77 -32.08 11.77
CA ASN A 1113 -29.55 -33.02 10.97
C ASN A 1113 -30.55 -32.28 10.07
N LYS A 1114 -31.24 -31.26 10.58
CA LYS A 1114 -32.12 -30.40 9.77
C LYS A 1114 -31.38 -29.74 8.61
N GLU A 1115 -30.17 -29.22 8.85
CA GLU A 1115 -29.37 -28.60 7.79
C GLU A 1115 -28.87 -29.64 6.77
N LYS A 1116 -28.51 -30.86 7.19
CA LYS A 1116 -28.18 -31.96 6.26
C LYS A 1116 -29.36 -32.29 5.35
N GLU A 1117 -30.55 -32.44 5.90
CA GLU A 1117 -31.77 -32.70 5.14
C GLU A 1117 -32.05 -31.56 4.13
N ALA A 1118 -31.86 -30.31 4.54
CA ALA A 1118 -31.99 -29.15 3.65
C ALA A 1118 -30.96 -29.14 2.51
N ILE A 1119 -29.70 -29.51 2.80
CA ILE A 1119 -28.64 -29.63 1.78
C ILE A 1119 -28.98 -30.75 0.77
N GLU A 1120 -29.47 -31.89 1.25
CA GLU A 1120 -29.87 -33.00 0.38
C GLU A 1120 -31.09 -32.65 -0.48
N ALA A 1121 -32.06 -31.90 0.07
CA ALA A 1121 -33.19 -31.38 -0.69
C ALA A 1121 -32.75 -30.39 -1.78
N ARG A 1122 -31.80 -29.50 -1.47
CA ARG A 1122 -31.21 -28.56 -2.46
C ARG A 1122 -30.42 -29.28 -3.56
N LYS A 1123 -29.70 -30.36 -3.23
CA LYS A 1123 -29.00 -31.20 -4.23
C LYS A 1123 -29.95 -31.96 -5.15
N LYS A 1124 -31.15 -32.33 -4.68
CA LYS A 1124 -32.20 -32.97 -5.50
C LYS A 1124 -32.97 -31.97 -6.38
N GLY A 1125 -32.88 -30.66 -6.10
CA GLY A 1125 -33.58 -29.58 -6.78
C GLY A 1125 -32.78 -28.79 -7.82
N GLY A 1126 -31.88 -29.44 -8.56
CA GLY A 1126 -31.30 -28.92 -9.82
C GLY A 1126 -30.65 -27.53 -9.76
N GLY A 1127 -29.35 -27.49 -9.49
CA GLY A 1127 -28.53 -26.32 -9.74
C GLY A 1127 -27.05 -26.69 -9.74
N GLU A 1128 -26.48 -26.86 -10.93
CA GLU A 1128 -25.03 -26.94 -11.10
C GLU A 1128 -24.38 -25.70 -10.46
N VAL A 1129 -23.42 -25.94 -9.57
CA VAL A 1129 -22.54 -24.92 -9.04
C VAL A 1129 -21.76 -24.34 -10.22
N LYS A 1130 -22.15 -23.15 -10.69
CA LYS A 1130 -21.38 -22.38 -11.66
C LYS A 1130 -19.98 -22.14 -11.09
N LYS A 1131 -18.99 -22.89 -11.61
CA LYS A 1131 -17.59 -22.52 -11.54
C LYS A 1131 -17.47 -21.08 -12.04
N LYS A 1132 -16.96 -20.16 -11.20
CA LYS A 1132 -16.49 -18.85 -11.67
C LYS A 1132 -15.41 -19.11 -12.72
N GLU A 1133 -15.72 -18.91 -13.99
CA GLU A 1133 -14.72 -18.85 -15.06
C GLU A 1133 -13.87 -17.59 -14.86
N LYS A 1134 -12.56 -17.75 -15.02
CA LYS A 1134 -11.57 -16.67 -14.89
C LYS A 1134 -11.81 -15.68 -16.06
N SER A 1135 -12.32 -14.47 -15.80
CA SER A 1135 -12.75 -13.52 -16.87
C SER A 1135 -11.67 -13.15 -17.89
N TRP A 1136 -10.37 -13.25 -17.56
CA TRP A 1136 -9.28 -13.02 -18.52
C TRP A 1136 -9.22 -14.11 -19.61
N ARG A 1137 -9.80 -15.30 -19.37
CA ARG A 1137 -9.89 -16.37 -20.36
C ARG A 1137 -10.85 -16.06 -21.50
N GLU A 1138 -11.73 -15.06 -21.33
CA GLU A 1138 -12.64 -14.57 -22.36
C GLU A 1138 -11.96 -13.59 -23.34
N GLN A 1139 -10.71 -13.19 -23.07
CA GLN A 1139 -9.93 -12.29 -23.95
C GLN A 1139 -9.32 -13.04 -25.14
N SER A 1140 -8.80 -12.31 -26.13
CA SER A 1140 -8.11 -12.89 -27.30
C SER A 1140 -6.84 -13.65 -26.93
N ALA A 1141 -6.43 -14.64 -27.72
CA ALA A 1141 -5.24 -15.46 -27.46
C ALA A 1141 -3.96 -14.62 -27.22
N LYS A 1142 -3.77 -13.54 -27.99
CA LYS A 1142 -2.68 -12.56 -27.75
C LYS A 1142 -2.73 -11.95 -26.34
N LYS A 1143 -3.91 -11.51 -25.89
CA LYS A 1143 -4.08 -10.91 -24.55
C LYS A 1143 -3.99 -11.95 -23.44
N ARG A 1144 -4.40 -13.20 -23.68
CA ARG A 1144 -4.22 -14.32 -22.75
C ARG A 1144 -2.75 -14.68 -22.58
N LEU A 1145 -1.96 -14.72 -23.66
CA LEU A 1145 -0.51 -14.93 -23.62
C LEU A 1145 0.22 -13.77 -22.93
N GLU A 1146 -0.13 -12.52 -23.24
CA GLU A 1146 0.38 -11.33 -22.55
C GLU A 1146 0.10 -11.41 -21.04
N HIS A 1147 -1.15 -11.72 -20.65
CA HIS A 1147 -1.55 -11.90 -19.26
C HIS A 1147 -0.80 -13.07 -18.60
N ALA A 1148 -0.64 -14.18 -19.30
CA ALA A 1148 0.08 -15.36 -18.81
C ALA A 1148 1.57 -15.07 -18.59
N LEU A 1149 2.21 -14.32 -19.49
CA LEU A 1149 3.61 -13.89 -19.38
C LEU A 1149 3.80 -12.91 -18.22
N ILE A 1150 2.97 -11.87 -18.11
CA ILE A 1150 3.07 -10.87 -17.03
C ILE A 1150 2.84 -11.52 -15.65
N ASN A 1151 1.87 -12.45 -15.54
CA ASN A 1151 1.52 -13.07 -14.26
C ASN A 1151 2.25 -14.41 -14.01
N GLY A 1152 3.08 -14.86 -14.95
CA GLY A 1152 3.82 -16.11 -14.84
C GLY A 1152 2.95 -17.38 -14.80
N ILE A 1153 1.78 -17.36 -15.48
CA ILE A 1153 0.81 -18.47 -15.50
C ILE A 1153 1.18 -19.47 -16.60
N SER A 1154 1.45 -20.73 -16.24
CA SER A 1154 1.86 -21.78 -17.18
C SER A 1154 0.75 -22.77 -17.56
N GLU A 1155 -0.44 -22.65 -16.94
CA GLU A 1155 -1.54 -23.64 -17.00
C GLU A 1155 -2.16 -23.74 -18.40
N TYR A 1156 -2.26 -22.65 -19.15
CA TYR A 1156 -2.93 -22.59 -20.46
C TYR A 1156 -2.02 -22.18 -21.62
N VAL A 1157 -0.74 -21.94 -21.34
CA VAL A 1157 0.19 -21.30 -22.29
C VAL A 1157 0.35 -22.11 -23.57
N GLU A 1158 0.46 -23.44 -23.48
CA GLU A 1158 0.57 -24.32 -24.67
C GLU A 1158 -0.65 -24.20 -25.59
N LYS A 1159 -1.86 -24.18 -25.00
CA LYS A 1159 -3.11 -24.06 -25.75
C LYS A 1159 -3.25 -22.67 -26.39
N ASP A 1160 -2.91 -21.61 -25.66
CA ASP A 1160 -3.00 -20.25 -26.18
C ASP A 1160 -1.91 -19.96 -27.24
N THR A 1161 -0.72 -20.55 -27.11
CA THR A 1161 0.33 -20.49 -28.12
C THR A 1161 -0.10 -21.23 -29.39
N GLU A 1162 -0.69 -22.42 -29.27
CA GLU A 1162 -1.16 -23.18 -30.45
C GLU A 1162 -2.30 -22.47 -31.18
N GLU A 1163 -3.20 -21.82 -30.44
CA GLU A 1163 -4.23 -20.95 -31.02
C GLU A 1163 -3.59 -19.79 -31.80
N MET A 1164 -2.61 -19.08 -31.20
CA MET A 1164 -1.86 -18.04 -31.91
C MET A 1164 -1.04 -18.56 -33.09
N ARG A 1165 -0.49 -19.78 -33.03
CA ARG A 1165 0.25 -20.42 -34.14
C ARG A 1165 -0.67 -20.75 -35.31
N THR A 1166 -1.95 -20.96 -35.06
CA THR A 1166 -2.95 -21.18 -36.12
C THR A 1166 -3.32 -19.85 -36.80
N ASP A 1167 -3.38 -18.77 -36.02
CA ASP A 1167 -3.66 -17.41 -36.52
C ASP A 1167 -2.44 -16.76 -37.20
N CYS A 1168 -1.23 -17.10 -36.78
CA CYS A 1168 0.03 -16.63 -37.34
C CYS A 1168 0.59 -17.65 -38.35
N GLY A 1169 0.73 -17.26 -39.62
CA GLY A 1169 1.13 -18.19 -40.69
C GLY A 1169 2.49 -18.88 -40.54
N ARG A 1170 3.40 -18.38 -39.68
CA ARG A 1170 4.67 -19.02 -39.34
C ARG A 1170 4.87 -19.07 -37.82
N PRO A 1171 5.43 -20.15 -37.25
CA PRO A 1171 5.72 -20.24 -35.81
C PRO A 1171 6.61 -19.11 -35.28
N LEU A 1172 7.53 -18.61 -36.10
CA LEU A 1172 8.41 -17.49 -35.75
C LEU A 1172 7.62 -16.20 -35.44
N ASP A 1173 6.50 -15.97 -36.13
CA ASP A 1173 5.68 -14.76 -35.96
C ASP A 1173 4.95 -14.75 -34.59
N VAL A 1174 4.75 -15.91 -33.95
CA VAL A 1174 4.23 -16.01 -32.57
C VAL A 1174 5.31 -15.62 -31.56
N ILE A 1175 6.56 -16.01 -31.82
CA ILE A 1175 7.71 -15.70 -30.98
C ILE A 1175 8.03 -14.21 -31.07
N GLU A 1176 8.28 -13.70 -32.28
CA GLU A 1176 8.66 -12.30 -32.53
C GLU A 1176 7.51 -11.30 -32.30
N GLY A 1177 6.25 -11.77 -32.27
CA GLY A 1177 5.06 -10.95 -32.03
C GLY A 1177 4.55 -11.04 -30.58
N PRO A 1178 3.43 -11.73 -30.32
CA PRO A 1178 2.72 -11.69 -29.04
C PRO A 1178 3.56 -12.12 -27.83
N LEU A 1179 4.50 -13.06 -28.00
CA LEU A 1179 5.36 -13.51 -26.91
C LEU A 1179 6.45 -12.47 -26.55
N MET A 1180 7.13 -11.90 -27.56
CA MET A 1180 8.08 -10.80 -27.35
C MET A 1180 7.41 -9.50 -26.88
N ASP A 1181 6.20 -9.19 -27.34
CA ASP A 1181 5.39 -8.07 -26.84
C ASP A 1181 5.16 -8.21 -25.32
N GLY A 1182 4.78 -9.42 -24.87
CA GLY A 1182 4.62 -9.71 -23.45
C GLY A 1182 5.94 -9.61 -22.67
N MET A 1183 7.05 -10.06 -23.26
CA MET A 1183 8.37 -9.96 -22.64
C MET A 1183 8.91 -8.53 -22.59
N ASN A 1184 8.58 -7.68 -23.57
CA ASN A 1184 8.90 -6.25 -23.53
C ASN A 1184 8.15 -5.57 -22.38
N ILE A 1185 6.88 -5.91 -22.16
CA ILE A 1185 6.11 -5.41 -21.00
C ILE A 1185 6.75 -5.90 -19.70
N VAL A 1186 7.17 -7.17 -19.61
CA VAL A 1186 7.91 -7.70 -18.45
C VAL A 1186 9.23 -6.93 -18.23
N GLY A 1187 9.96 -6.63 -19.31
CA GLY A 1187 11.18 -5.81 -19.29
C GLY A 1187 10.93 -4.37 -18.82
N ASP A 1188 9.86 -3.73 -19.30
CA ASP A 1188 9.44 -2.39 -18.90
C ASP A 1188 8.98 -2.36 -17.44
N LEU A 1189 8.25 -3.39 -16.99
CA LEU A 1189 7.84 -3.54 -15.60
C LEU A 1189 9.05 -3.77 -14.69
N PHE A 1190 10.06 -4.52 -15.12
CA PHE A 1190 11.31 -4.71 -14.40
C PHE A 1190 12.15 -3.42 -14.35
N GLY A 1191 12.34 -2.76 -15.49
CA GLY A 1191 13.06 -1.48 -15.59
C GLY A 1191 12.40 -0.33 -14.84
N SER A 1192 11.07 -0.39 -14.64
CA SER A 1192 10.31 0.58 -13.83
C SER A 1192 10.14 0.18 -12.36
N GLY A 1193 10.74 -0.93 -11.91
CA GLY A 1193 10.66 -1.42 -10.53
C GLY A 1193 9.28 -1.93 -10.09
N LYS A 1194 8.35 -2.16 -11.03
CA LYS A 1194 7.01 -2.73 -10.77
C LYS A 1194 6.98 -4.25 -10.77
N MET A 1195 7.99 -4.85 -11.38
CA MET A 1195 8.22 -6.28 -11.41
C MET A 1195 9.66 -6.52 -10.97
N PHE A 1196 9.91 -7.61 -10.26
CA PHE A 1196 11.24 -7.89 -9.72
C PHE A 1196 11.76 -9.25 -10.19
N LEU A 1197 13.04 -9.52 -9.96
CA LEU A 1197 13.77 -10.61 -10.62
C LEU A 1197 13.07 -11.99 -10.49
N PRO A 1198 12.59 -12.43 -9.32
CA PRO A 1198 11.74 -13.62 -9.19
C PRO A 1198 10.52 -13.67 -10.13
N GLN A 1199 9.82 -12.56 -10.35
CA GLN A 1199 8.68 -12.48 -11.27
C GLN A 1199 9.13 -12.56 -12.73
N VAL A 1200 10.22 -11.87 -13.07
CA VAL A 1200 10.83 -11.92 -14.42
C VAL A 1200 11.26 -13.35 -14.77
N ILE A 1201 11.86 -14.06 -13.81
CA ILE A 1201 12.23 -15.48 -13.96
C ILE A 1201 10.99 -16.33 -14.25
N LYS A 1202 9.87 -16.08 -13.56
CA LYS A 1202 8.60 -16.78 -13.79
C LYS A 1202 8.03 -16.48 -15.18
N SER A 1203 8.06 -15.23 -15.62
CA SER A 1203 7.68 -14.83 -16.98
C SER A 1203 8.55 -15.49 -18.04
N ALA A 1204 9.87 -15.56 -17.81
CA ALA A 1204 10.81 -16.26 -18.68
C ALA A 1204 10.53 -17.77 -18.76
N ARG A 1205 10.05 -18.40 -17.67
CA ARG A 1205 9.59 -19.80 -17.68
C ARG A 1205 8.35 -20.00 -18.54
N VAL A 1206 7.36 -19.10 -18.43
CA VAL A 1206 6.16 -19.13 -19.29
C VAL A 1206 6.55 -18.93 -20.74
N MET A 1207 7.44 -17.98 -21.03
CA MET A 1207 8.02 -17.73 -22.35
C MET A 1207 8.67 -18.98 -22.92
N LYS A 1208 9.53 -19.63 -22.14
CA LYS A 1208 10.20 -20.86 -22.57
C LYS A 1208 9.22 -22.00 -22.82
N LYS A 1209 8.21 -22.18 -21.96
CA LYS A 1209 7.14 -23.18 -22.14
C LYS A 1209 6.24 -22.88 -23.34
N ALA A 1210 6.08 -21.61 -23.71
CA ALA A 1210 5.36 -21.20 -24.91
C ALA A 1210 6.18 -21.47 -26.19
N VAL A 1211 7.51 -21.38 -26.12
CA VAL A 1211 8.41 -21.57 -27.27
C VAL A 1211 8.70 -23.05 -27.54
N ALA A 1212 8.80 -23.86 -26.49
CA ALA A 1212 8.98 -25.31 -26.57
C ALA A 1212 7.72 -26.00 -27.12
#